data_AF-A0A6N2MVD4-F1
#
_entry.id   AF-A0A6N2MVD4-F1
#
_cell.length_a   1.000
_cell.length_b   1.000
_cell.length_c   1.000
_cell.angle_alpha   90.00
_cell.angle_beta   90.00
_cell.angle_gamma   90.00
#
_symmetry.space_group_name_H-M   'P 1'
#
loop_
_entity.id
_entity.type
_entity.pdbx_description
1 polymer ?
#
loop_
_entity_poly.entity_id
_entity_poly.type
_entity_poly.pdbx_seq_one_letter_code
_entity_poly.pdbx_strand_id
1 'polypeptide(L)'
;MYVSPLLDACRQTVSNELEAELKNLRLGLSDLHLKHKSLARELQNHRDSDAKNKAELKHLKGELETTVAELNDSNCKLATLKAERNATKGAFFPVLNMGSKHAAGDKVKDKQKDLQEMESAVKELLDQASSRLVELKDLHEERLRILQKLSNLQRSLKSVKVISLSRACLLLRDQLEKSKSMVLHYRALFEKLQVEKDTLVWKERELNMKNDLVDVCQRSTAVVDSRIADLGKEIQKQINERNMIETNLEEASRDPGRKDIIAEFKALVSSFPEEMCSMQSQLSNFKEASSDIHSLRADVQSLSAVLDMKAKQCESLSFRSSSQITEINKLQSVVQDLKDNKLELKLILDMYQRESTCSRDVLEARDLEYKAWAQVQSFKSSLDEQNLELRVKTANEAEAISQQKLAAAEAEIADLRQKLEASKMDLSRLSDVLKSKNEGNEAYLSEIETIGQAYGDMQTQNQHLLQQITERDDYNIKLVLEGVRARQHRDSLLMDKQSMEKEIQQANISLDFFDVKAARIEDQLKNCSDQVHKLAEDKFQRSFVLENTQKKLLDLRRSSNQARESLEDYQSRVERSRATLLEVKIDLEKERFDKRRMEEELEVARRKVSHLQEHTEGSLIVEKLQQELREYREIVKCSICHDRPKEAVITKCYHLFCNPCIQRIVESRHRKCPVCSMSFGLNDVKPVYI
;
A
#
# COMPACT_ATOMS: atom_id res chain seq x y z
N MET A 1 12.55 -22.43 -11.76
CA MET A 1 11.65 -22.86 -10.67
C MET A 1 12.49 -23.43 -9.54
N TYR A 2 13.04 -22.57 -8.69
CA TYR A 2 13.66 -22.98 -7.42
C TYR A 2 12.87 -22.26 -6.32
N VAL A 3 11.87 -22.94 -5.76
CA VAL A 3 11.21 -22.46 -4.54
C VAL A 3 12.25 -22.58 -3.44
N SER A 4 12.59 -21.43 -2.85
CA SER A 4 13.67 -21.30 -1.87
C SER A 4 13.35 -22.17 -0.64
N PRO A 5 14.24 -23.10 -0.22
CA PRO A 5 14.05 -23.98 0.95
C PRO A 5 13.77 -23.21 2.26
N LEU A 6 14.16 -21.94 2.30
CA LEU A 6 13.94 -21.03 3.43
C LEU A 6 12.47 -20.66 3.63
N LEU A 7 11.66 -20.60 2.56
CA LEU A 7 10.23 -20.26 2.68
C LEU A 7 9.40 -21.43 3.24
N ASP A 8 9.75 -22.67 2.88
CA ASP A 8 9.10 -23.87 3.43
C ASP A 8 9.47 -24.07 4.90
N ALA A 9 10.74 -23.87 5.27
CA ALA A 9 11.18 -23.93 6.66
C ALA A 9 10.44 -22.90 7.54
N CYS A 10 10.23 -21.68 7.02
CA CYS A 10 9.52 -20.60 7.73
C CYS A 10 8.01 -20.89 7.88
N ARG A 11 7.37 -21.47 6.84
CA ARG A 11 5.98 -21.95 6.96
C ARG A 11 5.83 -23.06 8.00
N GLN A 12 6.80 -23.95 8.06
CA GLN A 12 6.76 -25.10 8.95
C GLN A 12 6.99 -24.69 10.42
N THR A 13 7.86 -23.71 10.67
CA THR A 13 8.02 -23.11 12.02
C THR A 13 6.76 -22.38 12.47
N VAL A 14 6.14 -21.57 11.60
CA VAL A 14 4.88 -20.87 11.93
C VAL A 14 3.74 -21.86 12.17
N SER A 15 3.65 -22.94 11.39
CA SER A 15 2.66 -24.00 11.60
C SER A 15 2.87 -24.73 12.93
N ASN A 16 4.12 -24.99 13.32
CA ASN A 16 4.43 -25.66 14.59
C ASN A 16 4.17 -24.76 15.80
N GLU A 17 4.43 -23.46 15.69
CA GLU A 17 4.10 -22.46 16.71
C GLU A 17 2.58 -22.35 16.89
N LEU A 18 1.82 -22.31 15.80
CA LEU A 18 0.35 -22.29 15.85
C LEU A 18 -0.23 -23.57 16.48
N GLU A 19 0.36 -24.72 16.18
CA GLU A 19 -0.05 -26.00 16.77
C GLU A 19 0.27 -26.06 18.28
N ALA A 20 1.40 -25.48 18.70
CA ALA A 20 1.77 -25.34 20.11
C ALA A 20 0.81 -24.40 20.85
N GLU A 21 0.44 -23.27 20.25
CA GLU A 21 -0.57 -22.36 20.81
C GLU A 21 -1.95 -23.03 20.92
N LEU A 22 -2.39 -23.78 19.91
CA LEU A 22 -3.64 -24.54 19.97
C LEU A 22 -3.64 -25.60 21.08
N LYS A 23 -2.51 -26.30 21.29
CA LYS A 23 -2.36 -27.24 22.41
C LYS A 23 -2.43 -26.52 23.76
N ASN A 24 -1.78 -25.37 23.88
CA ASN A 24 -1.83 -24.54 25.10
C ASN A 24 -3.25 -24.02 25.38
N LEU A 25 -3.96 -23.55 24.35
CA LEU A 25 -5.36 -23.13 24.48
C LEU A 25 -6.27 -24.27 24.89
N ARG A 26 -6.08 -25.47 24.32
CA ARG A 26 -6.86 -26.67 24.67
C ARG A 26 -6.60 -27.13 26.11
N LEU A 27 -5.37 -27.02 26.58
CA LEU A 27 -5.01 -27.27 27.99
C LEU A 27 -5.66 -26.21 28.91
N GLY A 28 -5.57 -24.93 28.55
CA GLY A 28 -6.20 -23.84 29.29
C GLY A 28 -7.72 -23.99 29.40
N LEU A 29 -8.38 -24.43 28.32
CA LEU A 29 -9.82 -24.71 28.31
C LEU A 29 -10.18 -25.91 29.22
N SER A 30 -9.35 -26.95 29.22
CA SER A 30 -9.54 -28.13 30.07
C SER A 30 -9.40 -27.78 31.55
N ASP A 31 -8.41 -26.95 31.90
CA ASP A 31 -8.22 -26.41 33.25
C ASP A 31 -9.39 -25.53 33.69
N LEU A 32 -9.89 -24.67 32.79
CA LEU A 32 -11.07 -23.84 33.06
C LEU A 32 -12.30 -24.71 33.33
N HIS A 33 -12.49 -25.79 32.56
CA HIS A 33 -13.59 -26.73 32.75
C HIS A 33 -13.50 -27.47 34.09
N LEU A 34 -12.30 -27.89 34.49
CA LEU A 34 -12.06 -28.51 35.81
C LEU A 34 -12.37 -27.53 36.96
N LYS A 35 -11.94 -26.26 36.83
CA LYS A 35 -12.26 -25.20 37.80
C LYS A 35 -13.76 -24.96 37.89
N HIS A 36 -14.46 -24.90 36.76
CA HIS A 36 -15.90 -24.74 36.72
C HIS A 36 -16.62 -25.92 37.41
N LYS A 37 -16.20 -27.15 37.14
CA LYS A 37 -16.75 -28.36 37.79
C LYS A 37 -16.47 -28.41 39.30
N SER A 38 -15.36 -27.84 39.77
CA SER A 38 -15.08 -27.69 41.20
C SER A 38 -16.01 -26.66 41.85
N LEU A 39 -16.12 -25.47 41.24
CA LEU A 39 -17.01 -24.39 41.69
C LEU A 39 -18.48 -24.83 41.74
N ALA A 40 -18.94 -25.59 40.73
CA ALA A 40 -20.29 -26.11 40.71
C ALA A 40 -20.57 -27.09 41.87
N ARG A 41 -19.58 -27.94 42.23
CA ARG A 41 -19.69 -28.83 43.40
C ARG A 41 -19.70 -28.05 44.71
N GLU A 42 -18.85 -27.02 44.85
CA GLU A 42 -18.86 -26.15 46.03
C GLU A 42 -20.20 -25.43 46.20
N LEU A 43 -20.76 -24.88 45.13
CA LEU A 43 -22.09 -24.25 45.14
C LEU A 43 -23.20 -25.22 45.55
N GLN A 44 -23.14 -26.47 45.08
CA GLN A 44 -24.10 -27.50 45.48
C GLN A 44 -23.97 -27.83 46.98
N ASN A 45 -22.74 -28.02 47.48
CA ASN A 45 -22.50 -28.26 48.89
C ASN A 45 -22.99 -27.11 49.80
N HIS A 46 -22.87 -25.86 49.34
CA HIS A 46 -23.42 -24.70 50.05
C HIS A 46 -24.94 -24.75 50.11
N ARG A 47 -25.62 -25.08 49.01
CA ARG A 47 -27.08 -25.22 48.97
C ARG A 47 -27.57 -26.31 49.92
N ASP A 48 -26.88 -27.46 49.93
CA ASP A 48 -27.25 -28.58 50.79
C ASP A 48 -27.03 -28.24 52.28
N SER A 49 -25.95 -27.53 52.59
CA SER A 49 -25.66 -27.03 53.96
C SER A 49 -26.70 -26.00 54.42
N ASP A 50 -27.12 -25.10 53.55
CA ASP A 50 -28.15 -24.09 53.86
C ASP A 50 -29.51 -24.74 54.10
N ALA A 51 -29.87 -25.75 53.30
CA ALA A 51 -31.07 -26.56 53.51
C ALA A 51 -31.05 -27.28 54.87
N LYS A 52 -29.91 -27.86 55.25
CA LYS A 52 -29.72 -28.51 56.56
C LYS A 52 -29.88 -27.52 57.71
N ASN A 53 -29.21 -26.37 57.65
CA ASN A 53 -29.32 -25.32 58.68
C ASN A 53 -30.76 -24.81 58.82
N LYS A 54 -31.49 -24.68 57.70
CA LYS A 54 -32.90 -24.26 57.71
C LYS A 54 -33.82 -25.30 58.35
N ALA A 55 -33.51 -26.59 58.22
CA ALA A 55 -34.23 -27.66 58.91
C ALA A 55 -33.94 -27.66 60.42
N GLU A 56 -32.67 -27.50 60.82
CA GLU A 56 -32.27 -27.39 62.23
C GLU A 56 -32.91 -26.17 62.93
N LEU A 57 -32.98 -25.02 62.24
CA LEU A 57 -33.68 -23.84 62.77
C LEU A 57 -35.19 -24.09 63.00
N LYS A 58 -35.84 -24.86 62.12
CA LYS A 58 -37.25 -25.23 62.32
C LYS A 58 -37.43 -26.17 63.50
N HIS A 59 -36.51 -27.13 63.68
CA HIS A 59 -36.50 -28.04 64.82
C HIS A 59 -36.35 -27.29 66.14
N LEU A 60 -35.32 -26.44 66.26
CA LEU A 60 -35.06 -25.62 67.44
C LEU A 60 -36.23 -24.68 67.75
N LYS A 61 -36.91 -24.16 66.73
CA LYS A 61 -38.12 -23.36 66.92
C LYS A 61 -39.25 -24.18 67.55
N GLY A 62 -39.46 -25.41 67.11
CA GLY A 62 -40.44 -26.33 67.70
C GLY A 62 -40.12 -26.68 69.15
N GLU A 63 -38.85 -26.94 69.48
CA GLU A 63 -38.42 -27.17 70.87
C GLU A 63 -38.67 -25.94 71.75
N LEU A 64 -38.41 -24.73 71.24
CA LEU A 64 -38.69 -23.49 71.96
C LEU A 64 -40.20 -23.31 72.21
N GLU A 65 -41.05 -23.60 71.23
CA GLU A 65 -42.51 -23.54 71.40
C GLU A 65 -42.99 -24.55 72.46
N THR A 66 -42.39 -25.74 72.50
CA THR A 66 -42.72 -26.80 73.48
C THR A 66 -42.33 -26.40 74.89
N THR A 67 -41.09 -25.90 75.09
CA THR A 67 -40.62 -25.42 76.40
C THR A 67 -41.39 -24.20 76.92
N VAL A 68 -41.85 -23.31 76.02
CA VAL A 68 -42.75 -22.20 76.40
C VAL A 68 -44.11 -22.71 76.87
N ALA A 69 -44.65 -23.77 76.26
CA ALA A 69 -45.89 -24.39 76.71
C ALA A 69 -45.75 -25.02 78.10
N GLU A 70 -44.64 -25.73 78.37
CA GLU A 70 -44.34 -26.30 79.69
C GLU A 70 -44.19 -25.24 80.79
N LEU A 71 -43.57 -24.09 80.46
CA LEU A 71 -43.46 -22.96 81.38
C LEU A 71 -44.83 -22.35 81.70
N ASN A 72 -45.72 -22.23 80.70
CA ASN A 72 -47.08 -21.75 80.90
C ASN A 72 -47.90 -22.71 81.78
N ASP A 73 -47.79 -24.01 81.56
CA ASP A 73 -48.44 -25.03 82.41
C ASP A 73 -47.94 -24.95 83.86
N SER A 74 -46.63 -24.77 84.05
CA SER A 74 -46.03 -24.54 85.38
C SER A 74 -46.55 -23.26 86.05
N ASN A 75 -46.72 -22.18 85.29
CA ASN A 75 -47.31 -20.93 85.79
C ASN A 75 -48.78 -21.11 86.17
N CYS A 76 -49.56 -21.88 85.41
CA CYS A 76 -50.95 -22.22 85.74
C CYS A 76 -51.02 -23.02 87.05
N LYS A 77 -50.15 -24.02 87.23
CA LYS A 77 -50.03 -24.78 88.50
C LYS A 77 -49.71 -23.86 89.68
N LEU A 78 -48.77 -22.93 89.51
CA LEU A 78 -48.41 -21.94 90.53
C LEU A 78 -49.55 -20.97 90.85
N ALA A 79 -50.34 -20.55 89.84
CA ALA A 79 -51.53 -19.74 90.04
C ALA A 79 -52.61 -20.50 90.83
N THR A 80 -52.74 -21.81 90.60
CA THR A 80 -53.66 -22.69 91.33
C THR A 80 -53.27 -22.81 92.80
N LEU A 81 -52.00 -23.06 93.10
CA LEU A 81 -51.46 -23.06 94.47
C LEU A 81 -51.62 -21.69 95.16
N LYS A 82 -51.49 -20.60 94.40
CA LYS A 82 -51.73 -19.24 94.92
C LYS A 82 -53.21 -18.98 95.20
N ALA A 83 -54.11 -19.54 94.41
CA ALA A 83 -55.56 -19.49 94.63
C ALA A 83 -55.96 -20.32 95.86
N GLU A 84 -55.39 -21.51 96.04
CA GLU A 84 -55.56 -22.33 97.27
C GLU A 84 -55.08 -21.57 98.51
N ARG A 85 -53.91 -20.93 98.44
CA ARG A 85 -53.42 -20.06 99.53
C ARG A 85 -54.39 -18.90 99.84
N ASN A 86 -54.99 -18.31 98.81
CA ASN A 86 -55.98 -17.24 98.99
C ASN A 86 -57.33 -17.76 99.51
N ALA A 87 -57.74 -18.98 99.13
CA ALA A 87 -58.91 -19.66 99.69
C ALA A 87 -58.71 -19.99 101.18
N THR A 88 -57.49 -20.40 101.58
CA THR A 88 -57.14 -20.58 103.01
C THR A 88 -57.04 -19.27 103.79
N LYS A 89 -56.90 -18.11 103.13
CA LYS A 89 -56.97 -16.79 103.78
C LYS A 89 -58.40 -16.29 104.01
N GLY A 90 -59.40 -16.91 103.38
CA GLY A 90 -60.83 -16.63 103.59
C GLY A 90 -61.48 -17.50 104.68
N ALA A 91 -60.80 -18.54 105.15
CA ALA A 91 -61.23 -19.34 106.29
C ALA A 91 -60.86 -18.60 107.59
N PHE A 92 -61.77 -17.76 108.07
CA PHE A 92 -61.79 -17.34 109.45
C PHE A 92 -61.73 -18.56 110.37
N PHE A 93 -60.90 -18.48 111.41
CA PHE A 93 -60.90 -19.39 112.56
C PHE A 93 -62.35 -19.64 113.02
N PRO A 94 -62.77 -20.90 113.27
CA PRO A 94 -64.01 -21.15 113.96
C PRO A 94 -63.87 -20.64 115.39
N VAL A 95 -64.47 -19.47 115.64
CA VAL A 95 -64.90 -19.06 116.97
C VAL A 95 -65.84 -20.15 117.48
N LEU A 96 -65.46 -20.73 118.61
CA LEU A 96 -66.22 -21.75 119.34
C LEU A 96 -67.68 -21.30 119.52
N ASN A 97 -68.61 -22.01 118.89
CA ASN A 97 -70.02 -21.90 119.21
C ASN A 97 -70.46 -23.18 119.94
N MET A 98 -70.44 -23.07 121.26
CA MET A 98 -71.00 -24.02 122.22
C MET A 98 -72.52 -24.13 122.01
N GLY A 99 -72.96 -25.25 121.44
CA GLY A 99 -74.36 -25.66 121.34
C GLY A 99 -74.58 -26.98 122.09
N SER A 100 -75.18 -26.88 123.27
CA SER A 100 -75.51 -27.96 124.21
C SER A 100 -76.29 -29.14 123.60
N LYS A 101 -75.85 -30.38 123.90
CA LYS A 101 -76.73 -31.49 124.30
C LYS A 101 -76.06 -32.32 125.40
N HIS A 102 -76.76 -32.40 126.54
CA HIS A 102 -76.41 -33.11 127.77
C HIS A 102 -76.17 -34.62 127.58
N ALA A 103 -75.18 -35.18 128.29
CA ALA A 103 -75.35 -36.36 129.14
C ALA A 103 -74.21 -36.43 130.17
N ALA A 104 -74.58 -36.70 131.41
CA ALA A 104 -73.82 -36.53 132.64
C ALA A 104 -72.62 -37.48 132.81
N GLY A 105 -71.62 -37.04 133.56
CA GLY A 105 -70.48 -37.87 133.95
C GLY A 105 -69.44 -37.09 134.76
N ASP A 106 -69.81 -36.76 136.00
CA ASP A 106 -69.00 -36.20 137.07
C ASP A 106 -67.53 -36.71 137.13
N LYS A 107 -66.55 -35.79 137.01
CA LYS A 107 -65.37 -35.66 137.90
C LYS A 107 -64.42 -34.53 137.46
N VAL A 108 -64.22 -33.60 138.37
CA VAL A 108 -63.23 -32.50 138.38
C VAL A 108 -61.80 -33.02 138.15
N LYS A 109 -61.11 -32.48 137.12
CA LYS A 109 -59.65 -32.38 136.84
C LYS A 109 -59.52 -31.87 135.39
N ASP A 110 -58.68 -30.94 134.94
CA ASP A 110 -57.60 -30.12 135.50
C ASP A 110 -57.35 -29.01 134.44
N LYS A 111 -57.73 -27.76 134.72
CA LYS A 111 -57.70 -26.63 133.76
C LYS A 111 -56.27 -26.27 133.28
N GLN A 112 -55.24 -26.84 133.91
CA GLN A 112 -53.84 -26.62 133.55
C GLN A 112 -53.46 -27.32 132.23
N LYS A 113 -54.07 -28.48 131.93
CA LYS A 113 -53.72 -29.29 130.75
C LYS A 113 -54.21 -28.67 129.44
N ASP A 114 -55.43 -28.15 129.43
CA ASP A 114 -56.01 -27.49 128.25
C ASP A 114 -55.25 -26.19 127.88
N LEU A 115 -54.72 -25.49 128.88
CA LEU A 115 -53.90 -24.28 128.65
C LEU A 115 -52.55 -24.63 128.03
N GLN A 116 -51.93 -25.73 128.49
CA GLN A 116 -50.64 -26.21 128.00
C GLN A 116 -50.72 -26.80 126.59
N GLU A 117 -51.84 -27.48 126.27
CA GLU A 117 -52.13 -27.93 124.90
C GLU A 117 -52.36 -26.74 123.96
N MET A 118 -53.09 -25.70 124.39
CA MET A 118 -53.30 -24.49 123.60
C MET A 118 -51.99 -23.70 123.38
N GLU A 119 -51.13 -23.59 124.40
CA GLU A 119 -49.79 -22.98 124.29
C GLU A 119 -48.89 -23.79 123.32
N SER A 120 -48.96 -25.12 123.36
CA SER A 120 -48.20 -25.97 122.44
C SER A 120 -48.66 -25.81 120.99
N ALA A 121 -49.98 -25.71 120.75
CA ALA A 121 -50.55 -25.48 119.43
C ALA A 121 -50.20 -24.07 118.89
N VAL A 122 -50.20 -23.04 119.74
CA VAL A 122 -49.77 -21.69 119.35
C VAL A 122 -48.28 -21.67 119.00
N LYS A 123 -47.43 -22.38 119.77
CA LYS A 123 -46.00 -22.49 119.49
C LYS A 123 -45.74 -23.21 118.17
N GLU A 124 -46.44 -24.31 117.91
CA GLU A 124 -46.33 -25.06 116.66
C GLU A 124 -46.79 -24.24 115.44
N LEU A 125 -47.86 -23.45 115.58
CA LEU A 125 -48.31 -22.52 114.55
C LEU A 125 -47.32 -21.37 114.29
N LEU A 126 -46.66 -20.86 115.34
CA LEU A 126 -45.60 -19.84 115.22
C LEU A 126 -44.34 -20.40 114.53
N ASP A 127 -43.96 -21.64 114.84
CA ASP A 127 -42.83 -22.32 114.19
C ASP A 127 -43.15 -22.63 112.71
N GLN A 128 -44.39 -23.03 112.40
CA GLN A 128 -44.87 -23.18 111.02
C GLN A 128 -44.93 -21.85 110.26
N ALA A 129 -45.33 -20.75 110.90
CA ALA A 129 -45.32 -19.44 110.28
C ALA A 129 -43.88 -18.95 110.01
N SER A 130 -42.96 -19.24 110.93
CA SER A 130 -41.54 -18.89 110.82
C SER A 130 -40.83 -19.68 109.71
N SER A 131 -41.06 -21.00 109.62
CA SER A 131 -40.54 -21.83 108.52
C SER A 131 -41.07 -21.38 107.15
N ARG A 132 -42.38 -21.12 107.03
CA ARG A 132 -42.98 -20.57 105.80
C ARG A 132 -42.44 -19.19 105.43
N LEU A 133 -42.06 -18.37 106.40
CA LEU A 133 -41.43 -17.07 106.14
C LEU A 133 -40.01 -17.25 105.58
N VAL A 134 -39.25 -18.21 106.09
CA VAL A 134 -37.91 -18.57 105.58
C VAL A 134 -38.01 -19.11 104.16
N GLU A 135 -38.92 -20.06 103.90
CA GLU A 135 -39.17 -20.57 102.54
C GLU A 135 -39.55 -19.45 101.55
N LEU A 136 -40.36 -18.47 101.99
CA LEU A 136 -40.70 -17.32 101.16
C LEU A 136 -39.52 -16.40 100.87
N LYS A 137 -38.58 -16.24 101.81
CA LYS A 137 -37.34 -15.48 101.60
C LYS A 137 -36.44 -16.22 100.61
N ASP A 138 -36.28 -17.53 100.76
CA ASP A 138 -35.45 -18.35 99.86
C ASP A 138 -36.00 -18.34 98.43
N LEU A 139 -37.31 -18.51 98.26
CA LEU A 139 -37.98 -18.39 96.95
C LEU A 139 -37.88 -16.98 96.35
N HIS A 140 -37.85 -15.94 97.20
CA HIS A 140 -37.66 -14.56 96.73
C HIS A 140 -36.23 -14.32 96.22
N GLU A 141 -35.22 -14.84 96.93
CA GLU A 141 -33.82 -14.82 96.47
C GLU A 141 -33.61 -15.63 95.18
N GLU A 142 -34.25 -16.79 95.07
CA GLU A 142 -34.19 -17.60 93.85
C GLU A 142 -34.83 -16.89 92.65
N ARG A 143 -35.98 -16.24 92.85
CA ARG A 143 -36.61 -15.38 91.84
C ARG A 143 -35.70 -14.23 91.43
N LEU A 144 -35.01 -13.58 92.37
CA LEU A 144 -34.03 -12.51 92.07
C LEU A 144 -32.86 -13.03 91.21
N ARG A 145 -32.33 -14.22 91.53
CA ARG A 145 -31.27 -14.88 90.74
C ARG A 145 -31.74 -15.21 89.32
N ILE A 146 -32.95 -15.71 89.14
CA ILE A 146 -33.52 -16.01 87.81
C ILE A 146 -33.73 -14.72 87.00
N LEU A 147 -34.23 -13.65 87.61
CA LEU A 147 -34.40 -12.35 86.95
C LEU A 147 -33.06 -11.73 86.49
N GLN A 148 -32.00 -11.88 87.29
CA GLN A 148 -30.65 -11.48 86.88
C GLN A 148 -30.14 -12.31 85.69
N LYS A 149 -30.33 -13.63 85.70
CA LYS A 149 -29.95 -14.50 84.57
C LYS A 149 -30.71 -14.13 83.28
N LEU A 150 -32.03 -13.90 83.36
CA LEU A 150 -32.84 -13.46 82.22
C LEU A 150 -32.39 -12.09 81.68
N SER A 151 -32.10 -11.13 82.57
CA SER A 151 -31.53 -9.83 82.23
C SER A 151 -30.21 -9.95 81.45
N ASN A 152 -29.31 -10.84 81.90
CA ASN A 152 -28.03 -11.08 81.25
C ASN A 152 -28.20 -11.78 79.89
N LEU A 153 -29.05 -12.80 79.80
CA LEU A 153 -29.38 -13.46 78.53
C LEU A 153 -30.00 -12.50 77.53
N GLN A 154 -30.95 -11.67 77.96
CA GLN A 154 -31.60 -10.67 77.11
C GLN A 154 -30.62 -9.59 76.64
N ARG A 155 -29.62 -9.24 77.48
CA ARG A 155 -28.51 -8.35 77.08
C ARG A 155 -27.60 -9.01 76.04
N SER A 156 -27.33 -10.30 76.17
CA SER A 156 -26.52 -11.05 75.19
C SER A 156 -27.25 -11.24 73.85
N LEU A 157 -28.56 -11.54 73.87
CA LEU A 157 -29.37 -11.80 72.68
C LEU A 157 -29.72 -10.53 71.90
N LYS A 158 -29.87 -9.38 72.58
CA LYS A 158 -30.16 -8.08 71.94
C LYS A 158 -28.90 -7.26 71.62
N SER A 159 -27.73 -7.75 72.02
CA SER A 159 -26.46 -7.11 71.69
C SER A 159 -26.09 -7.43 70.24
N VAL A 160 -26.21 -6.44 69.36
CA VAL A 160 -25.77 -6.51 67.96
C VAL A 160 -24.29 -6.90 67.87
N LYS A 161 -23.46 -6.50 68.86
CA LYS A 161 -22.05 -6.90 68.95
C LYS A 161 -21.87 -8.41 69.17
N VAL A 162 -22.67 -9.04 70.01
CA VAL A 162 -22.55 -10.49 70.30
C VAL A 162 -23.03 -11.33 69.12
N ILE A 163 -24.10 -10.92 68.44
CA ILE A 163 -24.59 -11.61 67.22
C ILE A 163 -23.56 -11.51 66.09
N SER A 164 -22.97 -10.33 65.88
CA SER A 164 -21.97 -10.11 64.82
C SER A 164 -20.62 -10.80 65.07
N LEU A 165 -20.33 -11.15 66.32
CA LEU A 165 -19.19 -11.98 66.75
C LEU A 165 -19.53 -13.48 66.81
N SER A 166 -20.77 -13.89 66.51
CA SER A 166 -21.14 -15.29 66.50
C SER A 166 -20.35 -16.06 65.44
N ARG A 167 -20.01 -17.32 65.75
CA ARG A 167 -19.22 -18.19 64.86
C ARG A 167 -19.83 -18.32 63.47
N ALA A 168 -21.16 -18.42 63.37
CA ALA A 168 -21.87 -18.50 62.08
C ALA A 168 -21.74 -17.20 61.26
N CYS A 169 -21.89 -16.03 61.89
CA CYS A 169 -21.71 -14.74 61.21
C CYS A 169 -20.27 -14.51 60.77
N LEU A 170 -19.28 -14.93 61.56
CA LEU A 170 -17.87 -14.85 61.18
C LEU A 170 -17.55 -15.76 59.98
N LEU A 171 -18.05 -16.99 59.97
CA LEU A 171 -17.82 -17.94 58.89
C LEU A 171 -18.47 -17.50 57.56
N LEU A 172 -19.67 -16.93 57.63
CA LEU A 172 -20.32 -16.29 56.48
C LEU A 172 -19.55 -15.05 55.99
N ARG A 173 -18.99 -14.26 56.90
CA ARG A 173 -18.18 -13.09 56.55
C ARG A 173 -16.89 -13.51 55.85
N ASP A 174 -16.21 -14.54 56.34
CA ASP A 174 -15.01 -15.10 55.71
C ASP A 174 -15.31 -15.71 54.34
N GLN A 175 -16.41 -16.45 54.20
CA GLN A 175 -16.86 -16.95 52.89
C GLN A 175 -17.20 -15.82 51.93
N LEU A 176 -17.91 -14.79 52.40
CA LEU A 176 -18.22 -13.62 51.59
C LEU A 176 -16.94 -12.92 51.14
N GLU A 177 -15.97 -12.74 52.03
CA GLU A 177 -14.71 -12.07 51.70
C GLU A 177 -13.86 -12.92 50.73
N LYS A 178 -13.86 -14.24 50.88
CA LYS A 178 -13.24 -15.16 49.91
C LYS A 178 -13.93 -15.11 48.55
N SER A 179 -15.26 -15.06 48.52
CA SER A 179 -16.00 -14.93 47.25
C SER A 179 -15.73 -13.58 46.57
N LYS A 180 -15.63 -12.48 47.33
CA LYS A 180 -15.24 -11.17 46.81
C LYS A 180 -13.84 -11.19 46.22
N SER A 181 -12.86 -11.78 46.93
CA SER A 181 -11.48 -11.84 46.44
C SER A 181 -11.39 -12.67 45.15
N MET A 182 -12.14 -13.77 45.05
CA MET A 182 -12.24 -14.56 43.81
C MET A 182 -12.86 -13.75 42.67
N VAL A 183 -13.95 -13.02 42.91
CA VAL A 183 -14.57 -12.16 41.89
C VAL A 183 -13.60 -11.07 41.42
N LEU A 184 -12.86 -10.43 42.33
CA LEU A 184 -11.83 -9.44 41.99
C LEU A 184 -10.70 -10.07 41.15
N HIS A 185 -10.27 -11.28 41.48
CA HIS A 185 -9.25 -11.99 40.72
C HIS A 185 -9.72 -12.31 39.29
N TYR A 186 -10.93 -12.85 39.13
CA TYR A 186 -11.50 -13.12 37.80
C TYR A 186 -11.74 -11.83 37.00
N ARG A 187 -12.15 -10.75 37.66
CA ARG A 187 -12.27 -9.43 37.02
C ARG A 187 -10.93 -8.93 36.50
N ALA A 188 -9.87 -9.03 37.30
CA ALA A 188 -8.53 -8.64 36.88
C ALA A 188 -8.02 -9.49 35.69
N LEU A 189 -8.28 -10.80 35.71
CA LEU A 189 -7.97 -11.68 34.58
C LEU A 189 -8.74 -11.30 33.31
N PHE A 190 -10.04 -11.01 33.45
CA PHE A 190 -10.86 -10.57 32.32
C PHE A 190 -10.37 -9.25 31.74
N GLU A 191 -10.08 -8.25 32.59
CA GLU A 191 -9.52 -6.96 32.16
C GLU A 191 -8.17 -7.16 31.46
N LYS A 192 -7.31 -8.06 31.94
CA LYS A 192 -6.05 -8.41 31.28
C LYS A 192 -6.27 -9.04 29.90
N LEU A 193 -7.14 -10.03 29.79
CA LEU A 193 -7.47 -10.68 28.52
C LEU A 193 -8.10 -9.70 27.51
N GLN A 194 -8.90 -8.75 27.99
CA GLN A 194 -9.48 -7.69 27.17
C GLN A 194 -8.37 -6.82 26.56
N VAL A 195 -7.39 -6.40 27.37
CA VAL A 195 -6.23 -5.61 26.92
C VAL A 195 -5.36 -6.41 25.94
N GLU A 196 -5.12 -7.70 26.22
CA GLU A 196 -4.37 -8.58 25.32
C GLU A 196 -5.08 -8.72 23.96
N LYS A 197 -6.41 -8.92 23.96
CA LYS A 197 -7.23 -8.96 22.74
C LYS A 197 -7.11 -7.65 21.94
N ASP A 198 -7.30 -6.51 22.58
CA ASP A 198 -7.25 -5.20 21.91
C ASP A 198 -5.85 -4.94 21.35
N THR A 199 -4.80 -5.36 22.06
CA THR A 199 -3.41 -5.27 21.60
C THR A 199 -3.16 -6.16 20.38
N LEU A 200 -3.69 -7.39 20.36
CA LEU A 200 -3.58 -8.29 19.21
C LEU A 200 -4.29 -7.73 17.97
N VAL A 201 -5.50 -7.18 18.13
CA VAL A 201 -6.22 -6.52 17.04
C VAL A 201 -5.42 -5.33 16.47
N TRP A 202 -4.78 -4.54 17.35
CA TRP A 202 -3.90 -3.46 16.90
C TRP A 202 -2.68 -3.97 16.14
N LYS A 203 -2.02 -5.02 16.63
CA LYS A 203 -0.88 -5.66 15.95
C LYS A 203 -1.27 -6.24 14.59
N GLU A 204 -2.43 -6.89 14.49
CA GLU A 204 -2.94 -7.42 13.23
C GLU A 204 -3.13 -6.31 12.18
N ARG A 205 -3.70 -5.17 12.59
CA ARG A 205 -3.85 -4.01 11.70
C ARG A 205 -2.52 -3.39 11.30
N GLU A 206 -1.60 -3.24 12.25
CA GLU A 206 -0.25 -2.74 11.97
C GLU A 206 0.46 -3.65 10.95
N LEU A 207 0.36 -4.96 11.10
CA LEU A 207 0.92 -5.93 10.16
C LEU A 207 0.26 -5.85 8.79
N ASN A 208 -1.07 -5.70 8.73
CA ASN A 208 -1.78 -5.51 7.46
C ASN A 208 -1.32 -4.25 6.71
N MET A 209 -1.18 -3.12 7.42
CA MET A 209 -0.66 -1.86 6.86
C MET A 209 0.78 -2.03 6.37
N LYS A 210 1.64 -2.68 7.16
CA LYS A 210 3.02 -3.01 6.77
C LYS A 210 3.07 -3.90 5.53
N ASN A 211 2.16 -4.87 5.42
CA ASN A 211 2.09 -5.74 4.26
C ASN A 211 1.70 -4.97 2.99
N ASP A 212 0.71 -4.06 3.07
CA ASP A 212 0.36 -3.18 1.96
C ASP A 212 1.54 -2.28 1.54
N LEU A 213 2.30 -1.74 2.49
CA LEU A 213 3.51 -0.96 2.21
C LEU A 213 4.61 -1.82 1.56
N VAL A 214 4.79 -3.07 2.00
CA VAL A 214 5.74 -4.00 1.39
C VAL A 214 5.35 -4.31 -0.06
N ASP A 215 4.08 -4.55 -0.33
CA ASP A 215 3.59 -4.79 -1.70
C ASP A 215 3.88 -3.59 -2.62
N VAL A 216 3.66 -2.37 -2.12
CA VAL A 216 3.98 -1.12 -2.84
C VAL A 216 5.48 -1.02 -3.11
N CYS A 217 6.31 -1.25 -2.08
CA CYS A 217 7.77 -1.24 -2.23
C CYS A 217 8.24 -2.28 -3.25
N GLN A 218 7.74 -3.52 -3.19
CA GLN A 218 8.10 -4.58 -4.13
C GLN A 218 7.72 -4.22 -5.57
N ARG A 219 6.51 -3.67 -5.80
CA ARG A 219 6.09 -3.23 -7.13
C ARG A 219 6.99 -2.10 -7.65
N SER A 220 7.31 -1.13 -6.80
CA SER A 220 8.20 -0.01 -7.13
C SER A 220 9.59 -0.49 -7.51
N THR A 221 10.19 -1.39 -6.71
CA THR A 221 11.48 -2.01 -7.02
C THR A 221 11.44 -2.74 -8.36
N ALA A 222 10.40 -3.54 -8.64
CA ALA A 222 10.28 -4.23 -9.91
C ALA A 222 10.20 -3.28 -11.13
N VAL A 223 9.53 -2.13 -10.99
CA VAL A 223 9.48 -1.09 -12.04
C VAL A 223 10.86 -0.48 -12.25
N VAL A 224 11.58 -0.15 -11.18
CA VAL A 224 12.94 0.40 -11.25
C VAL A 224 13.90 -0.61 -11.88
N ASP A 225 13.85 -1.89 -11.48
CA ASP A 225 14.69 -2.95 -12.03
C ASP A 225 14.44 -3.16 -13.53
N SER A 226 13.17 -3.13 -13.96
CA SER A 226 12.82 -3.17 -15.39
C SER A 226 13.43 -1.98 -16.13
N ARG A 227 13.32 -0.77 -15.57
CA ARG A 227 13.89 0.45 -16.18
C ARG A 227 15.40 0.39 -16.27
N ILE A 228 16.08 -0.13 -15.25
CA ILE A 228 17.53 -0.36 -15.27
C ILE A 228 17.89 -1.35 -16.37
N ALA A 229 17.15 -2.46 -16.51
CA ALA A 229 17.39 -3.44 -17.56
C ALA A 229 17.21 -2.84 -18.97
N ASP A 230 16.19 -2.01 -19.17
CA ASP A 230 15.94 -1.35 -20.46
C ASP A 230 17.00 -0.29 -20.78
N LEU A 231 17.41 0.53 -19.80
CA LEU A 231 18.55 1.43 -19.97
C LEU A 231 19.84 0.66 -20.26
N GLY A 232 20.04 -0.51 -19.66
CA GLY A 232 21.16 -1.40 -19.96
C GLY A 232 21.17 -1.87 -21.40
N LYS A 233 20.00 -2.24 -21.95
CA LYS A 233 19.86 -2.61 -23.38
C LYS A 233 20.17 -1.43 -24.30
N GLU A 234 19.68 -0.23 -23.97
CA GLU A 234 19.94 0.97 -24.77
C GLU A 234 21.44 1.33 -24.76
N ILE A 235 22.09 1.28 -23.60
CA ILE A 235 23.55 1.47 -23.50
C ILE A 235 24.29 0.46 -24.40
N GLN A 236 23.89 -0.82 -24.38
CA GLN A 236 24.50 -1.84 -25.23
C GLN A 236 24.28 -1.57 -26.72
N LYS A 237 23.08 -1.09 -27.10
CA LYS A 237 22.78 -0.68 -28.48
C LYS A 237 23.69 0.46 -28.93
N GLN A 238 23.84 1.50 -28.11
CA GLN A 238 24.73 2.64 -28.38
C GLN A 238 26.21 2.21 -28.50
N ILE A 239 26.65 1.27 -27.66
CA ILE A 239 28.00 0.68 -27.77
C ILE A 239 28.18 -0.02 -29.13
N ASN A 240 27.20 -0.81 -29.55
CA ASN A 240 27.25 -1.52 -30.83
C ASN A 240 27.25 -0.55 -32.02
N GLU A 241 26.42 0.49 -31.98
CA GLU A 241 26.38 1.55 -33.00
C GLU A 241 27.72 2.28 -33.10
N ARG A 242 28.31 2.65 -31.96
CA ARG A 242 29.65 3.25 -31.91
C ARG A 242 30.70 2.31 -32.52
N ASN A 243 30.71 1.03 -32.17
CA ASN A 243 31.66 0.06 -32.73
C ASN A 243 31.48 -0.10 -34.25
N MET A 244 30.24 -0.04 -34.75
CA MET A 244 29.97 -0.03 -36.19
C MET A 244 30.52 1.22 -36.88
N ILE A 245 30.31 2.40 -36.30
CA ILE A 245 30.85 3.65 -36.84
C ILE A 245 32.38 3.61 -36.83
N GLU A 246 32.99 3.11 -35.76
CA GLU A 246 34.44 2.94 -35.65
C GLU A 246 34.98 1.99 -36.72
N THR A 247 34.31 0.86 -36.96
CA THR A 247 34.66 -0.08 -38.04
C THR A 247 34.53 0.59 -39.42
N ASN A 248 33.45 1.30 -39.67
CA ASN A 248 33.24 2.02 -40.94
C ASN A 248 34.29 3.13 -41.14
N LEU A 249 34.71 3.80 -40.07
CA LEU A 249 35.79 4.80 -40.11
C LEU A 249 37.14 4.14 -40.38
N GLU A 250 37.43 2.99 -39.78
CA GLU A 250 38.61 2.20 -40.10
C GLU A 250 38.62 1.76 -41.56
N GLU A 251 37.51 1.24 -42.08
CA GLU A 251 37.38 0.87 -43.50
C GLU A 251 37.57 2.07 -44.43
N ALA A 252 36.92 3.20 -44.14
CA ALA A 252 37.11 4.44 -44.89
C ALA A 252 38.55 4.98 -44.81
N SER A 253 39.30 4.66 -43.75
CA SER A 253 40.72 4.99 -43.64
C SER A 253 41.64 4.02 -44.39
N ARG A 254 41.16 2.81 -44.69
CA ARG A 254 41.87 1.79 -45.50
C ARG A 254 41.61 1.94 -46.99
N ASP A 255 40.51 2.59 -47.39
CA ASP A 255 40.33 3.01 -48.78
C ASP A 255 41.52 3.88 -49.20
N PRO A 256 42.15 3.59 -50.36
CA PRO A 256 43.34 4.32 -50.80
C PRO A 256 43.02 5.81 -50.80
N GLY A 257 43.73 6.55 -49.96
CA GLY A 257 43.44 7.97 -49.77
C GLY A 257 43.56 8.68 -51.11
N ARG A 258 42.90 9.83 -51.26
CA ARG A 258 43.01 10.64 -52.48
C ARG A 258 44.47 10.89 -52.89
N LYS A 259 45.42 10.88 -51.94
CA LYS A 259 46.86 10.96 -52.18
C LYS A 259 47.47 9.71 -52.82
N ASP A 260 47.03 8.51 -52.46
CA ASP A 260 47.52 7.24 -53.03
C ASP A 260 46.98 7.06 -54.45
N ILE A 261 45.68 7.36 -54.66
CA ILE A 261 45.08 7.42 -56.00
C ILE A 261 45.81 8.46 -56.87
N ILE A 262 46.10 9.66 -56.33
CA ILE A 262 46.87 10.67 -57.05
C ILE A 262 48.32 10.21 -57.30
N ALA A 263 48.95 9.47 -56.39
CA ALA A 263 50.30 8.96 -56.57
C ALA A 263 50.35 7.88 -57.66
N GLU A 264 49.37 6.97 -57.70
CA GLU A 264 49.20 5.97 -58.77
C GLU A 264 48.92 6.65 -60.12
N PHE A 265 48.01 7.62 -60.16
CA PHE A 265 47.78 8.42 -61.37
C PHE A 265 49.01 9.20 -61.79
N LYS A 266 49.77 9.76 -60.84
CA LYS A 266 51.01 10.50 -61.15
C LYS A 266 52.11 9.57 -61.63
N ALA A 267 52.22 8.36 -61.10
CA ALA A 267 53.13 7.33 -61.57
C ALA A 267 52.77 6.89 -62.99
N LEU A 268 51.47 6.66 -63.26
CA LEU A 268 50.97 6.35 -64.60
C LEU A 268 51.23 7.49 -65.60
N VAL A 269 50.93 8.73 -65.22
CA VAL A 269 51.23 9.92 -66.05
C VAL A 269 52.73 10.09 -66.28
N SER A 270 53.56 9.66 -65.32
CA SER A 270 55.02 9.74 -65.43
C SER A 270 55.62 8.59 -66.25
N SER A 271 54.90 7.47 -66.46
CA SER A 271 55.34 6.38 -67.35
C SER A 271 55.00 6.64 -68.83
N PHE A 272 53.97 7.46 -69.11
CA PHE A 272 53.59 7.83 -70.48
C PHE A 272 54.73 8.40 -71.34
N PRO A 273 55.61 9.30 -70.85
CA PRO A 273 56.74 9.80 -71.63
C PRO A 273 57.75 8.71 -72.04
N GLU A 274 58.04 7.75 -71.16
CA GLU A 274 58.94 6.63 -71.47
C GLU A 274 58.31 5.68 -72.48
N GLU A 275 57.02 5.37 -72.32
CA GLU A 275 56.26 4.57 -73.29
C GLU A 275 56.16 5.27 -74.65
N MET A 276 55.93 6.60 -74.67
CA MET A 276 55.94 7.38 -75.91
C MET A 276 57.33 7.44 -76.55
N CYS A 277 58.41 7.58 -75.78
CA CYS A 277 59.77 7.52 -76.31
C CYS A 277 60.07 6.15 -76.92
N SER A 278 59.62 5.07 -76.29
CA SER A 278 59.71 3.71 -76.82
C SER A 278 58.93 3.56 -78.14
N MET A 279 57.67 4.03 -78.19
CA MET A 279 56.88 4.04 -79.42
C MET A 279 57.49 4.91 -80.52
N GLN A 280 58.07 6.05 -80.17
CA GLN A 280 58.69 6.96 -81.13
C GLN A 280 60.02 6.42 -81.66
N SER A 281 60.79 5.70 -80.84
CA SER A 281 61.96 4.94 -81.27
C SER A 281 61.57 3.80 -82.21
N GLN A 282 60.51 3.05 -81.90
CA GLN A 282 59.99 2.02 -82.80
C GLN A 282 59.54 2.62 -84.14
N LEU A 283 58.84 3.75 -84.13
CA LEU A 283 58.47 4.48 -85.34
C LEU A 283 59.68 4.96 -86.15
N SER A 284 60.76 5.40 -85.49
CA SER A 284 62.01 5.77 -86.17
C SER A 284 62.65 4.55 -86.85
N ASN A 285 62.69 3.40 -86.18
CA ASN A 285 63.20 2.16 -86.74
C ASN A 285 62.37 1.70 -87.95
N PHE A 286 61.04 1.83 -87.89
CA PHE A 286 60.19 1.53 -89.04
C PHE A 286 60.41 2.50 -90.22
N LYS A 287 60.70 3.78 -89.94
CA LYS A 287 61.05 4.75 -90.99
C LYS A 287 62.40 4.42 -91.65
N GLU A 288 63.41 4.04 -90.87
CA GLU A 288 64.71 3.60 -91.40
C GLU A 288 64.54 2.34 -92.26
N ALA A 289 63.82 1.33 -91.78
CA ALA A 289 63.52 0.12 -92.56
C ALA A 289 62.77 0.44 -93.86
N SER A 290 61.86 1.41 -93.85
CA SER A 290 61.18 1.86 -95.07
C SER A 290 62.14 2.56 -96.04
N SER A 291 63.10 3.35 -95.54
CA SER A 291 64.14 3.98 -96.34
C SER A 291 65.05 2.94 -97.00
N ASP A 292 65.45 1.91 -96.25
CA ASP A 292 66.26 0.80 -96.77
C ASP A 292 65.54 0.02 -97.88
N ILE A 293 64.23 -0.22 -97.71
CA ILE A 293 63.39 -0.82 -98.76
C ILE A 293 63.36 0.06 -100.01
N HIS A 294 63.29 1.39 -99.86
CA HIS A 294 63.36 2.31 -101.00
C HIS A 294 64.73 2.27 -101.70
N SER A 295 65.84 2.18 -100.95
CA SER A 295 67.19 2.01 -101.50
C SER A 295 67.31 0.69 -102.28
N LEU A 296 66.88 -0.42 -101.68
CA LEU A 296 66.89 -1.73 -102.33
C LEU A 296 66.02 -1.74 -103.60
N ARG A 297 64.87 -1.05 -103.59
CA ARG A 297 64.04 -0.90 -104.79
C ARG A 297 64.75 -0.10 -105.88
N ALA A 298 65.49 0.95 -105.53
CA ALA A 298 66.29 1.72 -106.48
C ALA A 298 67.43 0.89 -107.06
N ASP A 299 68.11 0.07 -106.24
CA ASP A 299 69.16 -0.86 -106.68
C ASP A 299 68.60 -1.91 -107.65
N VAL A 300 67.43 -2.47 -107.35
CA VAL A 300 66.74 -3.42 -108.25
C VAL A 300 66.38 -2.75 -109.58
N GLN A 301 65.90 -1.51 -109.56
CA GLN A 301 65.61 -0.75 -110.80
C GLN A 301 66.89 -0.47 -111.61
N SER A 302 67.99 -0.12 -110.94
CA SER A 302 69.30 0.08 -111.56
C SER A 302 69.83 -1.21 -112.20
N LEU A 303 69.80 -2.33 -111.46
CA LEU A 303 70.18 -3.64 -111.96
C LEU A 303 69.30 -4.09 -113.13
N SER A 304 67.99 -3.84 -113.04
CA SER A 304 67.05 -4.10 -114.14
C SER A 304 67.40 -3.31 -115.38
N ALA A 305 67.74 -2.03 -115.26
CA ALA A 305 68.17 -1.20 -116.40
C ALA A 305 69.48 -1.71 -117.02
N VAL A 306 70.43 -2.16 -116.21
CA VAL A 306 71.68 -2.78 -116.69
C VAL A 306 71.37 -4.09 -117.44
N LEU A 307 70.48 -4.91 -116.90
CA LEU A 307 70.06 -6.17 -117.51
C LEU A 307 69.38 -5.94 -118.86
N ASP A 308 68.52 -4.93 -118.95
CA ASP A 308 67.82 -4.51 -120.17
C ASP A 308 68.81 -4.00 -121.23
N MET A 309 69.83 -3.24 -120.80
CA MET A 309 70.91 -2.78 -121.67
C MET A 309 71.77 -3.94 -122.20
N LYS A 310 72.03 -4.96 -121.36
CA LYS A 310 72.73 -6.19 -121.78
C LYS A 310 71.90 -7.04 -122.72
N ALA A 311 70.59 -7.12 -122.51
CA ALA A 311 69.66 -7.78 -123.43
C ALA A 311 69.70 -7.13 -124.83
N LYS A 312 69.61 -5.80 -124.90
CA LYS A 312 69.76 -5.04 -126.16
C LYS A 312 71.12 -5.25 -126.81
N GLN A 313 72.19 -5.41 -126.02
CA GLN A 313 73.53 -5.70 -126.53
C GLN A 313 73.58 -7.11 -127.18
N CYS A 314 72.97 -8.12 -126.55
CA CYS A 314 72.81 -9.46 -127.14
C CYS A 314 71.98 -9.45 -128.43
N GLU A 315 70.88 -8.70 -128.47
CA GLU A 315 70.07 -8.52 -129.69
C GLU A 315 70.88 -7.89 -130.82
N SER A 316 71.71 -6.87 -130.53
CA SER A 316 72.57 -6.23 -131.54
C SER A 316 73.65 -7.17 -132.09
N LEU A 317 74.19 -8.07 -131.25
CA LEU A 317 75.15 -9.10 -131.67
C LEU A 317 74.48 -10.20 -132.50
N SER A 318 73.25 -10.58 -132.15
CA SER A 318 72.41 -11.49 -132.95
C SER A 318 72.08 -10.88 -134.32
N PHE A 319 71.74 -9.59 -134.36
CA PHE A 319 71.53 -8.86 -135.62
C PHE A 319 72.81 -8.78 -136.47
N ARG A 320 73.98 -8.55 -135.88
CA ARG A 320 75.27 -8.61 -136.59
C ARG A 320 75.59 -9.99 -137.13
N SER A 321 75.33 -11.05 -136.36
CA SER A 321 75.53 -12.44 -136.77
C SER A 321 74.63 -12.82 -137.95
N SER A 322 73.34 -12.46 -137.87
CA SER A 322 72.40 -12.66 -138.97
C SER A 322 72.77 -11.86 -140.22
N SER A 323 73.23 -10.61 -140.08
CA SER A 323 73.79 -9.82 -141.20
C SER A 323 75.00 -10.52 -141.84
N GLN A 324 75.95 -11.03 -141.05
CA GLN A 324 77.10 -11.77 -141.56
C GLN A 324 76.69 -13.07 -142.27
N ILE A 325 75.65 -13.77 -141.80
CA ILE A 325 75.07 -14.93 -142.47
C ILE A 325 74.45 -14.53 -143.83
N THR A 326 73.74 -13.40 -143.90
CA THR A 326 73.22 -12.90 -145.19
C THR A 326 74.32 -12.50 -146.16
N GLU A 327 75.45 -12.02 -145.67
CA GLU A 327 76.63 -11.66 -146.47
C GLU A 327 77.38 -12.90 -146.97
N ILE A 328 77.47 -13.96 -146.15
CA ILE A 328 77.96 -15.29 -146.57
C ILE A 328 77.06 -15.87 -147.66
N ASN A 329 75.73 -15.77 -147.51
CA ASN A 329 74.79 -16.24 -148.53
C ASN A 329 74.91 -15.44 -149.84
N LYS A 330 75.18 -14.13 -149.78
CA LYS A 330 75.49 -13.30 -150.96
C LYS A 330 76.81 -13.70 -151.62
N LEU A 331 77.85 -14.00 -150.84
CA LEU A 331 79.12 -14.51 -151.39
C LEU A 331 78.95 -15.91 -152.00
N GLN A 332 78.06 -16.74 -151.46
CA GLN A 332 77.68 -18.02 -152.07
C GLN A 332 76.89 -17.84 -153.38
N SER A 333 76.05 -16.80 -153.52
CA SER A 333 75.39 -16.50 -154.80
C SER A 333 76.40 -16.01 -155.85
N VAL A 334 77.37 -15.19 -155.47
CA VAL A 334 78.45 -14.74 -156.37
C VAL A 334 79.34 -15.91 -156.84
N VAL A 335 79.59 -16.89 -155.97
CA VAL A 335 80.30 -18.13 -156.35
C VAL A 335 79.46 -19.00 -157.29
N GLN A 336 78.12 -18.97 -157.16
CA GLN A 336 77.21 -19.67 -158.06
C GLN A 336 77.13 -18.97 -159.42
N ASP A 337 77.06 -17.63 -159.46
CA ASP A 337 77.11 -16.82 -160.68
C ASP A 337 78.44 -17.01 -161.44
N LEU A 338 79.57 -17.17 -160.73
CA LEU A 338 80.86 -17.49 -161.34
C LEU A 338 80.95 -18.95 -161.87
N LYS A 339 80.16 -19.88 -161.31
CA LYS A 339 80.02 -21.25 -161.84
C LYS A 339 79.09 -21.28 -163.07
N ASP A 340 78.07 -20.44 -163.10
CA ASP A 340 77.13 -20.33 -164.22
C ASP A 340 77.81 -19.60 -165.41
N ASN A 341 78.64 -18.58 -165.15
CA ASN A 341 79.53 -17.96 -166.15
C ASN A 341 80.56 -18.95 -166.74
N LYS A 342 81.01 -19.96 -165.98
CA LYS A 342 81.90 -21.03 -166.47
C LYS A 342 81.16 -22.02 -167.39
N LEU A 343 79.85 -22.18 -167.23
CA LEU A 343 79.01 -23.02 -168.10
C LEU A 343 78.59 -22.26 -169.37
N GLU A 344 78.38 -20.95 -169.30
CA GLU A 344 78.13 -20.09 -170.47
C GLU A 344 79.37 -19.92 -171.37
N LEU A 345 80.58 -19.84 -170.78
CA LEU A 345 81.85 -19.89 -171.52
C LEU A 345 82.17 -21.27 -172.14
N LYS A 346 81.45 -22.33 -171.76
CA LYS A 346 81.56 -23.68 -172.34
C LYS A 346 80.57 -23.92 -173.49
N LEU A 347 79.51 -23.12 -173.60
CA LEU A 347 78.49 -23.23 -174.66
C LEU A 347 78.81 -22.34 -175.89
N ILE A 348 79.64 -21.30 -175.73
CA ILE A 348 80.08 -20.41 -176.83
C ILE A 348 81.36 -20.94 -177.53
N LEU A 349 82.10 -21.89 -176.94
CA LEU A 349 83.30 -22.48 -177.53
C LEU A 349 83.06 -23.71 -178.42
N ASP A 350 81.82 -24.25 -178.49
CA ASP A 350 81.55 -25.54 -179.13
C ASP A 350 80.78 -25.46 -180.47
N MET A 351 80.60 -24.27 -181.07
CA MET A 351 79.86 -24.17 -182.34
C MET A 351 80.57 -23.60 -183.56
N TYR A 352 81.69 -22.86 -183.49
CA TYR A 352 82.39 -22.48 -184.74
C TYR A 352 83.91 -22.33 -184.61
N GLN A 353 84.57 -23.48 -184.56
CA GLN A 353 85.93 -23.65 -185.06
C GLN A 353 85.97 -24.93 -185.92
N ARG A 354 85.72 -24.82 -187.25
CA ARG A 354 86.39 -25.61 -188.30
C ARG A 354 86.39 -24.88 -189.65
N GLU A 355 87.61 -24.57 -190.08
CA GLU A 355 88.14 -24.52 -191.47
C GLU A 355 87.90 -23.30 -192.40
N SER A 356 88.94 -22.44 -192.45
CA SER A 356 89.45 -21.52 -193.51
C SER A 356 89.85 -20.17 -192.87
N THR A 357 91.01 -19.53 -193.09
CA THR A 357 92.19 -19.70 -193.95
C THR A 357 93.36 -18.88 -193.35
N CYS A 358 94.59 -19.42 -193.38
CA CYS A 358 95.90 -18.81 -193.75
C CYS A 358 96.19 -17.31 -193.43
N SER A 359 97.35 -16.80 -193.01
CA SER A 359 98.67 -17.29 -192.56
C SER A 359 99.61 -16.08 -192.37
N ARG A 360 100.54 -16.22 -191.41
CA ARG A 360 101.99 -15.88 -191.47
C ARG A 360 102.52 -14.75 -190.57
N ASP A 361 103.40 -15.19 -189.69
CA ASP A 361 104.19 -14.49 -188.69
C ASP A 361 105.28 -13.55 -189.26
N VAL A 362 105.71 -12.60 -188.41
CA VAL A 362 107.09 -12.23 -187.97
C VAL A 362 106.94 -10.95 -187.11
N LEU A 363 106.99 -11.00 -185.77
CA LEU A 363 108.15 -10.86 -184.86
C LEU A 363 108.85 -9.49 -184.84
N GLU A 364 108.90 -8.92 -183.62
CA GLU A 364 109.87 -7.96 -183.06
C GLU A 364 109.80 -6.48 -183.52
N ALA A 365 110.06 -5.45 -182.70
CA ALA A 365 110.53 -5.36 -181.32
C ALA A 365 110.29 -3.93 -180.76
N ARG A 366 110.41 -3.86 -179.43
CA ARG A 366 110.74 -2.75 -178.53
C ARG A 366 111.22 -1.38 -179.06
N ASP A 367 110.92 -0.45 -178.15
CA ASP A 367 111.69 0.70 -177.65
C ASP A 367 111.43 2.10 -178.21
N LEU A 368 111.24 2.97 -177.22
CA LEU A 368 111.27 4.42 -177.27
C LEU A 368 112.51 4.89 -178.01
N GLU A 369 112.35 5.87 -178.89
CA GLU A 369 112.85 7.25 -178.71
C GLU A 369 112.64 8.01 -180.04
N TYR A 370 112.66 9.34 -179.97
CA TYR A 370 112.30 10.29 -181.03
C TYR A 370 110.84 10.75 -181.05
N LYS A 371 110.50 11.42 -179.95
CA LYS A 371 110.11 12.84 -179.98
C LYS A 371 110.09 13.47 -181.38
N ALA A 372 108.92 14.04 -181.66
CA ALA A 372 108.72 15.25 -182.44
C ALA A 372 109.02 15.13 -183.93
N TRP A 373 107.96 14.95 -184.74
CA TRP A 373 107.78 15.69 -186.00
C TRP A 373 106.39 15.55 -186.62
N ALA A 374 105.29 15.75 -185.87
CA ALA A 374 103.97 15.92 -186.52
C ALA A 374 102.94 16.74 -185.71
N GLN A 375 103.39 17.81 -185.04
CA GLN A 375 102.56 19.02 -185.05
C GLN A 375 102.82 19.71 -186.40
N VAL A 376 101.77 20.28 -186.98
CA VAL A 376 101.72 20.94 -188.30
C VAL A 376 101.28 20.03 -189.47
N GLN A 377 100.24 19.25 -189.21
CA GLN A 377 99.12 19.12 -190.16
C GLN A 377 97.81 19.17 -189.38
N SER A 378 97.57 20.30 -188.71
CA SER A 378 96.65 21.30 -189.22
C SER A 378 95.22 20.78 -189.31
N PHE A 379 94.41 21.19 -188.33
CA PHE A 379 93.19 21.93 -188.62
C PHE A 379 92.40 21.51 -189.86
N LYS A 380 91.83 20.29 -189.83
CA LYS A 380 90.75 19.97 -190.77
C LYS A 380 89.79 18.86 -190.34
N SER A 381 89.21 19.02 -189.16
CA SER A 381 87.77 18.77 -188.92
C SER A 381 87.42 19.09 -187.46
N SER A 382 87.34 20.39 -187.19
CA SER A 382 86.60 20.97 -186.06
C SER A 382 85.09 20.93 -186.34
N LEU A 383 84.30 20.81 -185.28
CA LEU A 383 82.82 20.71 -185.21
C LEU A 383 82.23 19.34 -185.56
N ASP A 384 81.79 18.62 -184.52
CA ASP A 384 80.65 17.71 -184.59
C ASP A 384 79.84 17.75 -183.29
N GLU A 385 78.52 17.76 -183.44
CA GLU A 385 77.49 18.20 -182.49
C GLU A 385 77.10 17.15 -181.43
N GLN A 386 77.80 16.01 -181.33
CA GLN A 386 77.31 14.82 -180.60
C GLN A 386 77.91 14.57 -179.19
N ASN A 387 78.88 15.35 -178.71
CA ASN A 387 79.50 15.12 -177.37
C ASN A 387 78.92 16.00 -176.24
N LEU A 388 78.10 17.01 -176.54
CA LEU A 388 77.43 17.83 -175.51
C LEU A 388 76.16 17.16 -174.95
N GLU A 389 75.45 16.39 -175.77
CA GLU A 389 74.15 15.79 -175.41
C GLU A 389 74.28 14.70 -174.33
N LEU A 390 75.36 13.92 -174.35
CA LEU A 390 75.58 12.83 -173.38
C LEU A 390 75.86 13.32 -171.95
N ARG A 391 76.48 14.50 -171.81
CA ARG A 391 76.79 15.12 -170.50
C ARG A 391 75.57 15.79 -169.85
N VAL A 392 74.62 16.27 -170.65
CA VAL A 392 73.36 16.87 -170.14
C VAL A 392 72.40 15.79 -169.64
N LYS A 393 72.32 14.63 -170.33
CA LYS A 393 71.47 13.50 -169.88
C LYS A 393 71.86 12.97 -168.50
N THR A 394 73.15 12.75 -168.25
CA THR A 394 73.62 12.22 -166.96
C THR A 394 73.45 13.21 -165.80
N ALA A 395 73.49 14.52 -166.04
CA ALA A 395 73.21 15.54 -165.03
C ALA A 395 71.71 15.61 -164.67
N ASN A 396 70.82 15.55 -165.67
CA ASN A 396 69.37 15.57 -165.46
C ASN A 396 68.86 14.34 -164.68
N GLU A 397 69.44 13.15 -164.93
CA GLU A 397 69.10 11.94 -164.19
C GLU A 397 69.51 12.02 -162.71
N ALA A 398 70.65 12.64 -162.39
CA ALA A 398 71.10 12.84 -161.00
C ALA A 398 70.23 13.88 -160.25
N GLU A 399 69.81 14.95 -160.93
CA GLU A 399 68.92 15.97 -160.36
C GLU A 399 67.53 15.37 -160.02
N ALA A 400 66.98 14.56 -160.92
CA ALA A 400 65.70 13.87 -160.72
C ALA A 400 65.72 12.94 -159.49
N ILE A 401 66.80 12.19 -159.27
CA ILE A 401 66.97 11.32 -158.10
C ILE A 401 67.04 12.15 -156.80
N SER A 402 67.67 13.33 -156.83
CA SER A 402 67.76 14.20 -155.66
C SER A 402 66.40 14.83 -155.29
N GLN A 403 65.63 15.26 -156.29
CA GLN A 403 64.29 15.81 -156.10
C GLN A 403 63.31 14.75 -155.59
N GLN A 404 63.42 13.50 -156.05
CA GLN A 404 62.61 12.38 -155.53
C GLN A 404 62.92 12.10 -154.05
N LYS A 405 64.19 12.14 -153.64
CA LYS A 405 64.59 11.96 -152.23
C LYS A 405 64.12 13.13 -151.35
N LEU A 406 64.18 14.36 -151.86
CA LEU A 406 63.68 15.53 -151.16
C LEU A 406 62.16 15.43 -150.96
N ALA A 407 61.40 15.07 -152.00
CA ALA A 407 59.96 14.88 -151.91
C ALA A 407 59.57 13.76 -150.91
N ALA A 408 60.33 12.67 -150.85
CA ALA A 408 60.12 11.61 -149.86
C ALA A 408 60.38 12.09 -148.43
N ALA A 409 61.46 12.84 -148.19
CA ALA A 409 61.75 13.43 -146.89
C ALA A 409 60.72 14.50 -146.47
N GLU A 410 60.24 15.31 -147.42
CA GLU A 410 59.18 16.29 -147.18
C GLU A 410 57.84 15.62 -146.82
N ALA A 411 57.52 14.48 -147.46
CA ALA A 411 56.36 13.66 -147.11
C ALA A 411 56.49 13.04 -145.70
N GLU A 412 57.67 12.54 -145.31
CA GLU A 412 57.91 12.06 -143.94
C GLU A 412 57.80 13.18 -142.90
N ILE A 413 58.32 14.37 -143.19
CA ILE A 413 58.18 15.54 -142.31
C ILE A 413 56.71 15.94 -142.18
N ALA A 414 55.92 15.88 -143.26
CA ALA A 414 54.49 16.16 -143.22
C ALA A 414 53.73 15.14 -142.36
N ASP A 415 54.02 13.84 -142.49
CA ASP A 415 53.43 12.78 -141.66
C ASP A 415 53.80 12.93 -140.17
N LEU A 416 55.07 13.23 -139.86
CA LEU A 416 55.51 13.49 -138.48
C LEU A 416 54.85 14.72 -137.88
N ARG A 417 54.64 15.79 -138.66
CA ARG A 417 53.88 16.98 -138.22
C ARG A 417 52.43 16.65 -137.94
N GLN A 418 51.79 15.86 -138.79
CA GLN A 418 50.41 15.42 -138.56
C GLN A 418 50.29 14.55 -137.31
N LYS A 419 51.23 13.63 -137.08
CA LYS A 419 51.30 12.82 -135.84
C LYS A 419 51.57 13.66 -134.60
N LEU A 420 52.41 14.70 -134.71
CA LEU A 420 52.65 15.63 -133.61
C LEU A 420 51.38 16.44 -133.29
N GLU A 421 50.67 16.95 -134.28
CA GLU A 421 49.41 17.66 -134.04
C GLU A 421 48.31 16.74 -133.50
N ALA A 422 48.23 15.49 -133.98
CA ALA A 422 47.35 14.48 -133.40
C ALA A 422 47.67 14.21 -131.92
N SER A 423 48.95 14.04 -131.58
CA SER A 423 49.36 13.81 -130.18
C SER A 423 49.16 15.05 -129.28
N LYS A 424 49.31 16.26 -129.80
CA LYS A 424 48.96 17.50 -129.08
C LYS A 424 47.45 17.61 -128.83
N MET A 425 46.63 17.29 -129.81
CA MET A 425 45.17 17.25 -129.65
C MET A 425 44.76 16.19 -128.60
N ASP A 426 45.37 15.01 -128.64
CA ASP A 426 45.14 13.96 -127.64
C ASP A 426 45.60 14.38 -126.23
N LEU A 427 46.75 15.06 -126.10
CA LEU A 427 47.22 15.62 -124.83
C LEU A 427 46.27 16.67 -124.27
N SER A 428 45.73 17.56 -125.11
CA SER A 428 44.72 18.55 -124.69
C SER A 428 43.47 17.84 -124.19
N ARG A 429 42.95 16.85 -124.95
CA ARG A 429 41.77 16.08 -124.55
C ARG A 429 42.00 15.36 -123.22
N LEU A 430 43.15 14.70 -123.03
CA LEU A 430 43.48 14.02 -121.79
C LEU A 430 43.65 15.00 -120.62
N SER A 431 44.25 16.17 -120.85
CA SER A 431 44.35 17.25 -119.87
C SER A 431 42.96 17.74 -119.44
N ASP A 432 42.03 17.94 -120.38
CA ASP A 432 40.68 18.40 -120.07
C ASP A 432 39.87 17.32 -119.32
N VAL A 433 40.03 16.05 -119.68
CA VAL A 433 39.47 14.92 -118.91
C VAL A 433 40.04 14.90 -117.49
N LEU A 434 41.35 15.11 -117.33
CA LEU A 434 42.01 15.11 -116.02
C LEU A 434 41.53 16.29 -115.15
N LYS A 435 41.34 17.47 -115.73
CA LYS A 435 40.74 18.63 -115.03
C LYS A 435 39.32 18.32 -114.56
N SER A 436 38.47 17.79 -115.43
CA SER A 436 37.09 17.42 -115.08
C SER A 436 37.06 16.35 -113.97
N LYS A 437 37.98 15.37 -114.00
CA LYS A 437 38.10 14.38 -112.92
C LYS A 437 38.58 14.99 -111.61
N ASN A 438 39.51 15.95 -111.65
CA ASN A 438 39.94 16.67 -110.45
C ASN A 438 38.82 17.53 -109.86
N GLU A 439 38.04 18.21 -110.69
CA GLU A 439 36.85 18.96 -110.24
C GLU A 439 35.81 18.05 -109.59
N GLY A 440 35.57 16.86 -110.16
CA GLY A 440 34.72 15.84 -109.55
C GLY A 440 35.27 15.32 -108.21
N ASN A 441 36.57 15.08 -108.12
CA ASN A 441 37.21 14.66 -106.86
C ASN A 441 37.13 15.75 -105.80
N GLU A 442 37.30 17.02 -106.16
CA GLU A 442 37.16 18.16 -105.24
C GLU A 442 35.72 18.26 -104.72
N ALA A 443 34.73 18.06 -105.58
CA ALA A 443 33.33 18.00 -105.17
C ALA A 443 33.08 16.84 -104.19
N TYR A 444 33.62 15.65 -104.45
CA TYR A 444 33.53 14.51 -103.52
C TYR A 444 34.23 14.78 -102.19
N LEU A 445 35.40 15.43 -102.19
CA LEU A 445 36.08 15.82 -100.96
C LEU A 445 35.22 16.79 -100.15
N SER A 446 34.62 17.79 -100.79
CA SER A 446 33.72 18.74 -100.12
C SER A 446 32.46 18.06 -99.53
N GLU A 447 31.92 17.06 -100.22
CA GLU A 447 30.79 16.26 -99.72
C GLU A 447 31.20 15.38 -98.53
N ILE A 448 32.37 14.74 -98.60
CA ILE A 448 32.96 13.95 -97.50
C ILE A 448 33.20 14.84 -96.27
N GLU A 449 33.74 16.05 -96.46
CA GLU A 449 33.94 17.02 -95.37
C GLU A 449 32.60 17.45 -94.75
N THR A 450 31.60 17.72 -95.58
CA THR A 450 30.24 18.10 -95.11
C THR A 450 29.59 16.95 -94.31
N ILE A 451 29.68 15.72 -94.80
CA ILE A 451 29.18 14.52 -94.10
C ILE A 451 29.98 14.30 -92.81
N GLY A 452 31.30 14.48 -92.84
CA GLY A 452 32.18 14.36 -91.68
C GLY A 452 31.81 15.35 -90.58
N GLN A 453 31.54 16.60 -90.94
CA GLN A 453 31.08 17.63 -90.00
C GLN A 453 29.71 17.27 -89.42
N ALA A 454 28.73 16.91 -90.26
CA ALA A 454 27.39 16.52 -89.81
C ALA A 454 27.42 15.29 -88.88
N TYR A 455 28.30 14.32 -89.16
CA TYR A 455 28.51 13.16 -88.29
C TYR A 455 29.17 13.56 -86.96
N GLY A 456 30.17 14.44 -86.98
CA GLY A 456 30.81 14.98 -85.77
C GLY A 456 29.83 15.73 -84.87
N ASP A 457 28.97 16.57 -85.46
CA ASP A 457 27.92 17.29 -84.73
C ASP A 457 26.90 16.33 -84.13
N MET A 458 26.45 15.32 -84.90
CA MET A 458 25.55 14.27 -84.41
C MET A 458 26.18 13.43 -83.29
N GLN A 459 27.46 13.09 -83.40
CA GLN A 459 28.19 12.35 -82.37
C GLN A 459 28.28 13.17 -81.07
N THR A 460 28.54 14.48 -81.18
CA THR A 460 28.56 15.39 -80.03
C THR A 460 27.19 15.52 -79.39
N GLN A 461 26.12 15.64 -80.20
CA GLN A 461 24.74 15.66 -79.70
C GLN A 461 24.37 14.34 -79.00
N ASN A 462 24.76 13.20 -79.55
CA ASN A 462 24.53 11.89 -78.93
C ASN A 462 25.30 11.73 -77.62
N GLN A 463 26.54 12.20 -77.54
CA GLN A 463 27.31 12.22 -76.27
C GLN A 463 26.61 13.07 -75.21
N HIS A 464 26.11 14.25 -75.59
CA HIS A 464 25.37 15.11 -74.68
C HIS A 464 24.06 14.47 -74.20
N LEU A 465 23.29 13.84 -75.10
CA LEU A 465 22.07 13.10 -74.72
C LEU A 465 22.39 11.92 -73.78
N LEU A 466 23.46 11.17 -74.05
CA LEU A 466 23.90 10.07 -73.20
C LEU A 466 24.29 10.57 -71.80
N GLN A 467 24.97 11.71 -71.72
CA GLN A 467 25.32 12.34 -70.46
C GLN A 467 24.06 12.77 -69.69
N GLN A 468 23.08 13.41 -70.34
CA GLN A 468 21.81 13.78 -69.72
C GLN A 468 21.02 12.57 -69.20
N ILE A 469 21.00 11.46 -69.96
CA ILE A 469 20.36 10.22 -69.52
C ILE A 469 21.07 9.67 -68.28
N THR A 470 22.40 9.65 -68.29
CA THR A 470 23.21 9.17 -67.16
C THR A 470 22.99 10.01 -65.91
N GLU A 471 23.01 11.35 -66.04
CA GLU A 471 22.76 12.28 -64.93
C GLU A 471 21.34 12.13 -64.36
N ARG A 472 20.34 11.94 -65.24
CA ARG A 472 18.96 11.67 -64.82
C ARG A 472 18.85 10.32 -64.10
N ASP A 473 19.52 9.29 -64.59
CA ASP A 473 19.49 7.95 -63.99
C ASP A 473 20.20 7.95 -62.63
N ASP A 474 21.32 8.67 -62.48
CA ASP A 474 21.98 8.91 -61.20
C ASP A 474 21.07 9.64 -60.21
N TYR A 475 20.33 10.65 -60.68
CA TYR A 475 19.35 11.36 -59.86
C TYR A 475 18.19 10.44 -59.43
N ASN A 476 17.68 9.61 -60.34
CA ASN A 476 16.64 8.63 -60.04
C ASN A 476 17.13 7.60 -59.00
N ILE A 477 18.37 7.11 -59.11
CA ILE A 477 18.97 6.21 -58.13
C ILE A 477 19.04 6.89 -56.75
N LYS A 478 19.49 8.14 -56.68
CA LYS A 478 19.51 8.92 -55.43
C LYS A 478 18.13 9.06 -54.81
N LEU A 479 17.11 9.41 -55.60
CA LEU A 479 15.72 9.50 -55.14
C LEU A 479 15.18 8.17 -54.61
N VAL A 480 15.48 7.05 -55.29
CA VAL A 480 15.06 5.72 -54.85
C VAL A 480 15.74 5.36 -53.52
N LEU A 481 17.04 5.64 -53.38
CA LEU A 481 17.79 5.41 -52.14
C LEU A 481 17.26 6.28 -50.98
N GLU A 482 16.94 7.55 -51.23
CA GLU A 482 16.28 8.43 -50.25
C GLU A 482 14.88 7.92 -49.88
N GLY A 483 14.10 7.44 -50.85
CA GLY A 483 12.79 6.85 -50.61
C GLY A 483 12.84 5.57 -49.78
N VAL A 484 13.84 4.71 -50.00
CA VAL A 484 14.10 3.52 -49.18
C VAL A 484 14.50 3.93 -47.77
N ARG A 485 15.44 4.86 -47.61
CA ARG A 485 15.88 5.38 -46.30
C ARG A 485 14.73 6.00 -45.52
N ALA A 486 13.90 6.81 -46.18
CA ALA A 486 12.72 7.43 -45.55
C ALA A 486 11.71 6.38 -45.06
N ARG A 487 11.47 5.31 -45.84
CA ARG A 487 10.62 4.19 -45.39
C ARG A 487 11.22 3.45 -44.19
N GLN A 488 12.51 3.13 -44.24
CA GLN A 488 13.21 2.48 -43.12
C GLN A 488 13.12 3.32 -41.84
N HIS A 489 13.35 4.64 -41.91
CA HIS A 489 13.18 5.53 -40.77
C HIS A 489 11.75 5.56 -40.25
N ARG A 490 10.76 5.66 -41.15
CA ARG A 490 9.34 5.64 -40.76
C ARG A 490 8.97 4.34 -40.05
N ASP A 491 9.42 3.20 -40.56
CA ASP A 491 9.10 1.90 -39.99
C ASP A 491 9.81 1.71 -38.63
N SER A 492 11.04 2.21 -38.47
CA SER A 492 11.72 2.30 -37.16
C SER A 492 10.92 3.15 -36.16
N LEU A 493 10.51 4.35 -36.55
CA LEU A 493 9.70 5.24 -35.71
C LEU A 493 8.34 4.61 -35.34
N LEU A 494 7.75 3.81 -36.23
CA LEU A 494 6.52 3.08 -35.95
C LEU A 494 6.73 2.01 -34.88
N MET A 495 7.84 1.27 -34.96
CA MET A 495 8.21 0.28 -33.94
C MET A 495 8.48 0.95 -32.59
N ASP A 496 9.20 2.07 -32.58
CA ASP A 496 9.46 2.85 -31.36
C ASP A 496 8.15 3.36 -30.75
N LYS A 497 7.24 3.90 -31.58
CA LYS A 497 5.90 4.31 -31.14
C LYS A 497 5.14 3.17 -30.47
N GLN A 498 5.12 1.98 -31.10
CA GLN A 498 4.44 0.81 -30.54
C GLN A 498 5.09 0.32 -29.24
N SER A 499 6.41 0.44 -29.09
CA SER A 499 7.10 0.15 -27.84
C SER A 499 6.68 1.13 -26.74
N MET A 500 6.70 2.43 -27.03
CA MET A 500 6.29 3.48 -26.09
C MET A 500 4.83 3.32 -25.66
N GLU A 501 3.92 2.96 -26.58
CA GLU A 501 2.51 2.69 -26.25
C GLU A 501 2.37 1.52 -25.25
N LYS A 502 3.17 0.44 -25.41
CA LYS A 502 3.18 -0.69 -24.47
C LYS A 502 3.75 -0.28 -23.11
N GLU A 503 4.82 0.50 -23.08
CA GLU A 503 5.41 1.05 -21.85
C GLU A 503 4.40 1.90 -21.09
N ILE A 504 3.65 2.76 -21.79
CA ILE A 504 2.57 3.58 -21.21
C ILE A 504 1.47 2.69 -20.62
N GLN A 505 1.03 1.65 -21.34
CA GLN A 505 0.02 0.71 -20.82
C GLN A 505 0.51 0.00 -19.55
N GLN A 506 1.75 -0.45 -19.53
CA GLN A 506 2.34 -1.08 -18.35
C GLN A 506 2.51 -0.12 -17.17
N ALA A 507 2.87 1.15 -17.45
CA ALA A 507 2.92 2.21 -16.45
C ALA A 507 1.53 2.49 -15.86
N ASN A 508 0.48 2.56 -16.70
CA ASN A 508 -0.90 2.75 -16.23
C ASN A 508 -1.36 1.61 -15.32
N ILE A 509 -1.08 0.35 -15.67
CA ILE A 509 -1.41 -0.80 -14.80
C ILE A 509 -0.70 -0.69 -13.44
N SER A 510 0.53 -0.18 -13.43
CA SER A 510 1.29 0.02 -12.18
C SER A 510 0.74 1.19 -11.37
N LEU A 511 0.30 2.26 -12.04
CA LEU A 511 -0.36 3.41 -11.41
C LEU A 511 -1.69 2.98 -10.75
N ASP A 512 -2.55 2.27 -11.48
CA ASP A 512 -3.82 1.74 -10.94
C ASP A 512 -3.59 0.88 -9.69
N PHE A 513 -2.52 0.07 -9.69
CA PHE A 513 -2.13 -0.72 -8.52
C PHE A 513 -1.74 0.17 -7.33
N PHE A 514 -0.96 1.23 -7.55
CA PHE A 514 -0.59 2.17 -6.50
C PHE A 514 -1.79 2.94 -5.97
N ASP A 515 -2.72 3.36 -6.83
CA ASP A 515 -3.94 4.07 -6.43
C ASP A 515 -4.84 3.20 -5.54
N VAL A 516 -5.04 1.92 -5.91
CA VAL A 516 -5.80 0.97 -5.09
C VAL A 516 -5.14 0.75 -3.72
N LYS A 517 -3.81 0.62 -3.68
CA LYS A 517 -3.06 0.44 -2.42
C LYS A 517 -3.09 1.71 -1.58
N ALA A 518 -2.95 2.89 -2.17
CA ALA A 518 -3.04 4.18 -1.50
C ALA A 518 -4.42 4.37 -0.85
N ALA A 519 -5.50 4.13 -1.59
CA ALA A 519 -6.86 4.22 -1.05
C ALA A 519 -7.08 3.26 0.14
N ARG A 520 -6.52 2.05 0.08
CA ARG A 520 -6.59 1.07 1.18
C ARG A 520 -5.83 1.55 2.43
N ILE A 521 -4.63 2.09 2.24
CA ILE A 521 -3.78 2.65 3.30
C ILE A 521 -4.49 3.86 3.95
N GLU A 522 -5.09 4.74 3.14
CA GLU A 522 -5.86 5.89 3.62
C GLU A 522 -7.09 5.46 4.44
N ASP A 523 -7.85 4.46 3.97
CA ASP A 523 -8.99 3.92 4.71
C ASP A 523 -8.56 3.32 6.06
N GLN A 524 -7.47 2.53 6.08
CA GLN A 524 -6.91 2.00 7.33
C GLN A 524 -6.48 3.10 8.29
N LEU A 525 -5.85 4.16 7.78
CA LEU A 525 -5.40 5.31 8.58
C LEU A 525 -6.58 6.10 9.15
N LYS A 526 -7.64 6.30 8.36
CA LYS A 526 -8.90 6.91 8.79
C LYS A 526 -9.57 6.08 9.89
N ASN A 527 -9.69 4.77 9.68
CA ASN A 527 -10.25 3.84 10.68
C ASN A 527 -9.47 3.86 12.01
N CYS A 528 -8.14 4.01 11.95
CA CYS A 528 -7.31 4.17 13.15
C CYS A 528 -7.57 5.52 13.83
N SER A 529 -7.66 6.60 13.06
CA SER A 529 -7.97 7.94 13.57
C SER A 529 -9.33 7.98 14.28
N ASP A 530 -10.37 7.43 13.65
CA ASP A 530 -11.73 7.37 14.21
C ASP A 530 -11.77 6.60 15.53
N GLN A 531 -10.99 5.51 15.63
CA GLN A 531 -10.88 4.76 16.88
C GLN A 531 -10.12 5.50 17.97
N VAL A 532 -9.06 6.22 17.63
CA VAL A 532 -8.35 7.08 18.59
C VAL A 532 -9.29 8.17 19.11
N HIS A 533 -10.09 8.78 18.23
CA HIS A 533 -11.10 9.76 18.62
C HIS A 533 -12.14 9.16 19.56
N LYS A 534 -12.69 7.98 19.21
CA LYS A 534 -13.68 7.29 20.06
C LYS A 534 -13.12 6.91 21.43
N LEU A 535 -11.88 6.41 21.50
CA LEU A 535 -11.22 6.10 22.78
C LEU A 535 -10.98 7.36 23.61
N ALA A 536 -10.69 8.50 22.98
CA ALA A 536 -10.55 9.78 23.67
C ALA A 536 -11.89 10.26 24.26
N GLU A 537 -13.00 10.13 23.52
CA GLU A 537 -14.35 10.42 24.02
C GLU A 537 -14.75 9.48 25.17
N ASP A 538 -14.54 8.18 25.01
CA ASP A 538 -14.84 7.18 26.06
C ASP A 538 -14.03 7.46 27.33
N LYS A 539 -12.76 7.85 27.20
CA LYS A 539 -11.92 8.27 28.32
C LYS A 539 -12.50 9.51 29.01
N PHE A 540 -12.92 10.51 28.25
CA PHE A 540 -13.53 11.72 28.78
C PHE A 540 -14.83 11.39 29.55
N GLN A 541 -15.72 10.59 28.96
CA GLN A 541 -16.97 10.16 29.60
C GLN A 541 -16.71 9.34 30.88
N ARG A 542 -15.79 8.38 30.84
CA ARG A 542 -15.42 7.58 32.02
C ARG A 542 -14.83 8.44 33.13
N SER A 543 -14.00 9.42 32.79
CA SER A 543 -13.44 10.37 33.76
C SER A 543 -14.55 11.20 34.41
N PHE A 544 -15.50 11.71 33.63
CA PHE A 544 -16.64 12.47 34.14
C PHE A 544 -17.54 11.63 35.06
N VAL A 545 -17.84 10.39 34.66
CA VAL A 545 -18.63 9.45 35.48
C VAL A 545 -17.88 9.10 36.77
N LEU A 546 -16.57 8.84 36.70
CA LEU A 546 -15.75 8.56 37.88
C LEU A 546 -15.82 9.73 38.88
N GLU A 547 -15.65 10.97 38.41
CA GLU A 547 -15.72 12.16 39.27
C GLU A 547 -17.11 12.29 39.94
N ASN A 548 -18.19 12.08 39.19
CA ASN A 548 -19.55 12.13 39.73
C ASN A 548 -19.83 11.01 40.74
N THR A 549 -19.38 9.79 40.45
CA THR A 549 -19.53 8.66 41.40
C THR A 549 -18.71 8.89 42.67
N GLN A 550 -17.53 9.49 42.56
CA GLN A 550 -16.70 9.85 43.71
C GLN A 550 -17.37 10.91 44.58
N LYS A 551 -18.00 11.93 43.99
CA LYS A 551 -18.83 12.91 44.71
C LYS A 551 -19.99 12.23 45.46
N LYS A 552 -20.75 11.37 44.79
CA LYS A 552 -21.85 10.60 45.43
C LYS A 552 -21.35 9.70 46.56
N LEU A 553 -20.19 9.05 46.40
CA LEU A 553 -19.59 8.22 47.44
C LEU A 553 -19.24 9.04 48.69
N LEU A 554 -18.71 10.25 48.52
CA LEU A 554 -18.41 11.17 49.63
C LEU A 554 -19.70 11.59 50.36
N ASP A 555 -20.80 11.81 49.64
CA ASP A 555 -22.09 12.19 50.24
C ASP A 555 -22.74 11.02 50.98
N LEU A 556 -22.70 9.81 50.39
CA LEU A 556 -23.15 8.58 51.06
C LEU A 556 -22.31 8.27 52.30
N ARG A 557 -21.00 8.51 52.25
CA ARG A 557 -20.12 8.33 53.41
C ARG A 557 -20.45 9.32 54.52
N ARG A 558 -20.73 10.58 54.18
CA ARG A 558 -21.20 11.59 55.14
C ARG A 558 -22.51 11.19 55.79
N SER A 559 -23.52 10.82 55.00
CA SER A 559 -24.82 10.40 55.54
C SER A 559 -24.73 9.10 56.37
N SER A 560 -23.92 8.13 55.96
CA SER A 560 -23.66 6.92 56.75
C SER A 560 -22.98 7.24 58.09
N ASN A 561 -22.02 8.17 58.10
CA ASN A 561 -21.38 8.61 59.35
C ASN A 561 -22.38 9.31 60.26
N GLN A 562 -23.21 10.21 59.72
CA GLN A 562 -24.26 10.90 60.46
C GLN A 562 -25.29 9.93 61.05
N ALA A 563 -25.70 8.91 60.30
CA ALA A 563 -26.60 7.86 60.78
C ALA A 563 -25.95 7.03 61.90
N ARG A 564 -24.65 6.73 61.80
CA ARG A 564 -23.89 6.03 62.84
C ARG A 564 -23.80 6.87 64.13
N GLU A 565 -23.46 8.15 64.01
CA GLU A 565 -23.43 9.07 65.15
C GLU A 565 -24.80 9.19 65.82
N SER A 566 -25.88 9.29 65.02
CA SER A 566 -27.25 9.29 65.54
C SER A 566 -27.61 8.00 66.26
N LEU A 567 -27.20 6.84 65.71
CA LEU A 567 -27.41 5.54 66.35
C LEU A 567 -26.64 5.43 67.68
N GLU A 568 -25.40 5.91 67.74
CA GLU A 568 -24.60 5.97 68.96
C GLU A 568 -25.27 6.88 70.01
N ASP A 569 -25.81 8.04 69.61
CA ASP A 569 -26.59 8.89 70.52
C ASP A 569 -27.84 8.18 71.04
N TYR A 570 -28.65 7.57 70.16
CA TYR A 570 -29.83 6.81 70.58
C TYR A 570 -29.47 5.64 71.51
N GLN A 571 -28.38 4.92 71.24
CA GLN A 571 -27.90 3.85 72.13
C GLN A 571 -27.53 4.41 73.51
N SER A 572 -26.79 5.51 73.57
CA SER A 572 -26.44 6.15 74.84
C SER A 572 -27.67 6.62 75.62
N ARG A 573 -28.71 7.12 74.91
CA ARG A 573 -30.00 7.50 75.51
C ARG A 573 -30.76 6.29 76.06
N VAL A 574 -30.75 5.18 75.33
CA VAL A 574 -31.36 3.92 75.78
C VAL A 574 -30.63 3.35 77.00
N GLU A 575 -29.30 3.43 77.04
CA GLU A 575 -28.52 3.00 78.20
C GLU A 575 -28.79 3.88 79.42
N ARG A 576 -28.80 5.21 79.26
CA ARG A 576 -29.18 6.15 80.33
C ARG A 576 -30.59 5.91 80.85
N SER A 577 -31.59 5.75 79.96
CA SER A 577 -32.97 5.47 80.37
C SER A 577 -33.14 4.10 81.03
N ARG A 578 -32.35 3.09 80.64
CA ARG A 578 -32.31 1.80 81.35
C ARG A 578 -31.72 1.93 82.74
N ALA A 579 -30.69 2.74 82.92
CA ALA A 579 -30.09 3.01 84.23
C ALA A 579 -31.10 3.71 85.16
N THR A 580 -31.77 4.76 84.69
CA THR A 580 -32.79 5.45 85.49
C THR A 580 -33.99 4.56 85.80
N LEU A 581 -34.42 3.69 84.87
CA LEU A 581 -35.47 2.69 85.14
C LEU A 581 -35.05 1.68 86.23
N LEU A 582 -33.75 1.36 86.34
CA LEU A 582 -33.22 0.52 87.39
C LEU A 582 -33.24 1.24 88.75
N GLU A 583 -32.84 2.52 88.79
CA GLU A 583 -32.93 3.37 89.99
C GLU A 583 -34.37 3.51 90.49
N VAL A 584 -35.31 3.84 89.60
CA VAL A 584 -36.74 3.95 89.95
C VAL A 584 -37.28 2.61 90.48
N LYS A 585 -36.84 1.47 89.93
CA LYS A 585 -37.23 0.15 90.47
C LYS A 585 -36.67 -0.09 91.87
N ILE A 586 -35.44 0.34 92.14
CA ILE A 586 -34.82 0.23 93.45
C ILE A 586 -35.57 1.10 94.46
N ASP A 587 -35.88 2.35 94.10
CA ASP A 587 -36.60 3.27 94.99
C ASP A 587 -38.03 2.81 95.23
N LEU A 588 -38.71 2.24 94.22
CA LEU A 588 -40.03 1.63 94.42
C LEU A 588 -39.98 0.46 95.42
N GLU A 589 -38.93 -0.36 95.41
CA GLU A 589 -38.77 -1.43 96.41
C GLU A 589 -38.46 -0.88 97.81
N LYS A 590 -37.69 0.22 97.93
CA LYS A 590 -37.47 0.92 99.20
C LYS A 590 -38.78 1.49 99.75
N GLU A 591 -39.52 2.23 98.93
CA GLU A 591 -40.83 2.78 99.30
C GLU A 591 -41.82 1.69 99.71
N ARG A 592 -41.82 0.54 99.03
CA ARG A 592 -42.62 -0.62 99.46
C ARG A 592 -42.18 -1.17 100.81
N PHE A 593 -40.87 -1.17 101.08
CA PHE A 593 -40.34 -1.60 102.37
C PHE A 593 -40.68 -0.60 103.49
N ASP A 594 -40.50 0.69 103.27
CA ASP A 594 -40.85 1.73 104.25
C ASP A 594 -42.37 1.80 104.47
N LYS A 595 -43.19 1.63 103.41
CA LYS A 595 -44.64 1.48 103.55
C LYS A 595 -44.99 0.30 104.47
N ARG A 596 -44.36 -0.86 104.30
CA ARG A 596 -44.58 -2.02 105.19
C ARG A 596 -44.21 -1.69 106.63
N ARG A 597 -43.09 -1.01 106.87
CA ARG A 597 -42.69 -0.56 108.22
C ARG A 597 -43.71 0.42 108.82
N MET A 598 -44.17 1.41 108.05
CA MET A 598 -45.18 2.37 108.51
C MET A 598 -46.53 1.70 108.79
N GLU A 599 -46.93 0.71 107.97
CA GLU A 599 -48.13 -0.11 108.21
C GLU A 599 -48.01 -0.90 109.53
N GLU A 600 -46.82 -1.46 109.81
CA GLU A 600 -46.52 -2.15 111.08
C GLU A 600 -46.56 -1.19 112.29
N GLU A 601 -45.94 -0.01 112.20
CA GLU A 601 -45.95 1.00 113.26
C GLU A 601 -47.36 1.54 113.54
N LEU A 602 -48.15 1.73 112.49
CA LEU A 602 -49.51 2.23 112.58
C LEU A 602 -50.42 1.19 113.25
N GLU A 603 -50.21 -0.10 112.96
CA GLU A 603 -50.88 -1.20 113.65
C GLU A 603 -50.53 -1.23 115.15
N VAL A 604 -49.25 -1.01 115.52
CA VAL A 604 -48.84 -0.87 116.93
C VAL A 604 -49.52 0.33 117.60
N ALA A 605 -49.62 1.47 116.91
CA ALA A 605 -50.30 2.66 117.44
C ALA A 605 -51.81 2.43 117.62
N ARG A 606 -52.48 1.74 116.69
CA ARG A 606 -53.91 1.36 116.82
C ARG A 606 -54.15 0.52 118.07
N ARG A 607 -53.25 -0.44 118.37
CA ARG A 607 -53.34 -1.25 119.60
C ARG A 607 -53.19 -0.42 120.86
N LYS A 608 -52.29 0.58 120.87
CA LYS A 608 -52.14 1.52 121.99
C LYS A 608 -53.37 2.39 122.21
N VAL A 609 -53.99 2.89 121.13
CA VAL A 609 -55.22 3.70 121.21
C VAL A 609 -56.37 2.87 121.78
N SER A 610 -56.51 1.62 121.33
CA SER A 610 -57.56 0.71 121.82
C SER A 610 -57.42 0.47 123.33
N HIS A 611 -56.18 0.26 123.82
CA HIS A 611 -55.90 0.09 125.25
C HIS A 611 -56.18 1.35 126.10
N LEU A 612 -56.00 2.56 125.55
CA LEU A 612 -56.32 3.81 126.25
C LEU A 612 -57.83 4.07 126.31
N GLN A 613 -58.58 3.66 125.28
CA GLN A 613 -60.04 3.76 125.25
C GLN A 613 -60.69 2.87 126.32
N GLU A 614 -60.19 1.64 126.50
CA GLU A 614 -60.65 0.73 127.55
C GLU A 614 -60.45 1.28 128.98
N HIS A 615 -59.46 2.15 129.20
CA HIS A 615 -59.22 2.81 130.49
C HIS A 615 -60.05 4.07 130.73
N THR A 616 -60.61 4.68 129.68
CA THR A 616 -61.33 5.96 129.77
C THR A 616 -62.83 5.77 130.01
N GLU A 617 -63.41 4.64 129.57
CA GLU A 617 -64.83 4.31 129.74
C GLU A 617 -65.23 3.82 131.15
N GLY A 618 -64.27 3.70 132.09
CA GLY A 618 -64.52 3.19 133.45
C GLY A 618 -64.48 4.21 134.62
N SER A 619 -64.29 5.51 134.37
CA SER A 619 -64.07 6.50 135.44
C SER A 619 -65.34 7.27 135.86
N LEU A 620 -65.89 6.91 137.02
CA LEU A 620 -67.06 7.50 137.72
C LEU A 620 -67.00 9.03 137.95
N ILE A 621 -65.85 9.66 137.74
CA ILE A 621 -65.63 11.10 137.94
C ILE A 621 -66.18 11.92 136.77
N VAL A 622 -66.15 11.36 135.55
CA VAL A 622 -66.59 12.07 134.33
C VAL A 622 -68.11 12.17 134.26
N GLU A 623 -68.84 11.16 134.71
CA GLU A 623 -70.32 11.18 134.76
C GLU A 623 -70.88 12.18 135.78
N LYS A 624 -70.25 12.31 136.96
CA LYS A 624 -70.69 13.26 138.01
C LYS A 624 -70.53 14.72 137.60
N LEU A 625 -69.40 15.07 136.97
CA LEU A 625 -69.14 16.44 136.49
C LEU A 625 -70.08 16.84 135.33
N GLN A 626 -70.52 15.89 134.51
CA GLN A 626 -71.50 16.15 133.45
C GLN A 626 -72.92 16.35 133.99
N GLN A 627 -73.27 15.75 135.13
CA GLN A 627 -74.58 15.93 135.77
C GLN A 627 -74.68 17.30 136.45
N GLU A 628 -73.66 17.72 137.20
CA GLU A 628 -73.62 19.02 137.89
C GLU A 628 -73.67 20.21 136.90
N LEU A 629 -72.99 20.11 135.75
CA LEU A 629 -73.04 21.13 134.70
C LEU A 629 -74.42 21.28 134.03
N ARG A 630 -75.27 20.23 134.05
CA ARG A 630 -76.64 20.31 133.53
C ARG A 630 -77.55 21.08 134.49
N GLU A 631 -77.46 20.80 135.79
CA GLU A 631 -78.30 21.44 136.82
C GLU A 631 -78.03 22.95 136.93
N TYR A 632 -76.76 23.39 136.86
CA TYR A 632 -76.44 24.83 136.88
C TYR A 632 -76.88 25.58 135.62
N ARG A 633 -76.93 24.92 134.46
CA ARG A 633 -77.40 25.55 133.21
C ARG A 633 -78.91 25.77 133.19
N GLU A 634 -79.72 25.01 133.93
CA GLU A 634 -81.18 25.15 133.97
C GLU A 634 -81.65 26.41 134.74
N ILE A 635 -80.95 26.80 135.82
CA ILE A 635 -81.36 27.88 136.74
C ILE A 635 -81.24 29.28 136.10
N VAL A 636 -80.25 29.45 135.23
CA VAL A 636 -79.88 30.76 134.63
C VAL A 636 -80.81 31.14 133.46
N LYS A 637 -81.56 30.18 132.89
CA LYS A 637 -82.45 30.42 131.75
C LYS A 637 -83.72 31.20 132.14
N CYS A 638 -84.16 32.09 131.25
CA CYS A 638 -85.35 32.93 131.36
C CYS A 638 -86.61 32.06 131.49
N SER A 639 -87.46 32.35 132.46
CA SER A 639 -88.69 31.60 132.74
C SER A 639 -89.78 31.73 131.67
N ILE A 640 -89.61 32.60 130.67
CA ILE A 640 -90.56 32.75 129.56
C ILE A 640 -90.15 31.90 128.36
N CYS A 641 -88.85 31.79 128.08
CA CYS A 641 -88.37 31.09 126.88
C CYS A 641 -87.51 29.86 127.16
N HIS A 642 -87.12 29.60 128.42
CA HIS A 642 -86.31 28.46 128.87
C HIS A 642 -85.03 28.19 128.06
N ASP A 643 -84.45 29.24 127.47
CA ASP A 643 -83.35 29.12 126.51
C ASP A 643 -82.28 30.19 126.80
N ARG A 644 -82.68 31.46 126.69
CA ARG A 644 -81.78 32.60 126.94
C ARG A 644 -81.58 32.89 128.42
N PRO A 645 -80.42 33.37 128.86
CA PRO A 645 -80.19 33.77 130.24
C PRO A 645 -81.09 34.96 130.66
N LYS A 646 -81.32 35.11 131.96
CA LYS A 646 -82.07 36.25 132.53
C LYS A 646 -81.20 37.51 132.49
N GLU A 647 -81.69 38.61 131.90
CA GLU A 647 -80.90 39.82 131.57
C GLU A 647 -81.61 41.15 131.93
N ALA A 648 -82.86 41.13 132.35
CA ALA A 648 -83.65 42.32 132.66
C ALA A 648 -84.61 42.08 133.80
N VAL A 649 -84.76 43.06 134.68
CA VAL A 649 -85.64 43.02 135.85
C VAL A 649 -86.72 44.09 135.77
N ILE A 650 -87.95 43.74 136.18
CA ILE A 650 -89.02 44.72 136.40
C ILE A 650 -88.87 45.26 137.82
N THR A 651 -88.48 46.51 138.01
CA THR A 651 -88.18 47.11 139.32
C THR A 651 -89.38 47.21 140.26
N LYS A 652 -90.62 47.14 139.73
CA LYS A 652 -91.85 47.12 140.54
C LYS A 652 -92.05 45.80 141.30
N CYS A 653 -91.59 44.68 140.76
CA CYS A 653 -91.82 43.35 141.34
C CYS A 653 -90.57 42.44 141.38
N TYR A 654 -89.41 42.96 140.96
CA TYR A 654 -88.10 42.31 140.97
C TYR A 654 -88.00 40.96 140.24
N HIS A 655 -88.90 40.65 139.32
CA HIS A 655 -88.81 39.43 138.50
C HIS A 655 -87.89 39.62 137.30
N LEU A 656 -86.99 38.64 137.06
CA LEU A 656 -86.00 38.67 135.99
C LEU A 656 -86.40 37.82 134.78
N PHE A 657 -86.19 38.38 133.60
CA PHE A 657 -86.45 37.76 132.30
C PHE A 657 -85.31 38.10 131.32
N CYS A 658 -85.25 37.44 130.17
CA CYS A 658 -84.37 37.90 129.09
C CYS A 658 -84.94 39.19 128.48
N ASN A 659 -84.05 40.07 128.03
CA ASN A 659 -84.41 41.38 127.50
C ASN A 659 -85.45 41.30 126.34
N PRO A 660 -85.35 40.35 125.38
CA PRO A 660 -86.34 40.23 124.30
C PRO A 660 -87.75 39.86 124.78
N CYS A 661 -87.84 39.08 125.87
CA CYS A 661 -89.15 38.67 126.40
C CYS A 661 -89.83 39.81 127.15
N ILE A 662 -89.07 40.61 127.91
CA ILE A 662 -89.66 41.76 128.61
C ILE A 662 -90.03 42.90 127.64
N GLN A 663 -89.19 43.19 126.63
CA GLN A 663 -89.49 44.22 125.63
C GLN A 663 -90.78 43.94 124.87
N ARG A 664 -91.03 42.67 124.49
CA ARG A 664 -92.30 42.26 123.84
C ARG A 664 -93.54 42.56 124.68
N ILE A 665 -93.42 42.44 126.00
CA ILE A 665 -94.53 42.74 126.94
C ILE A 665 -94.67 44.25 127.15
N VAL A 666 -93.56 44.98 127.14
CA VAL A 666 -93.54 46.44 127.23
C VAL A 666 -94.16 47.10 125.99
N GLU A 667 -93.98 46.54 124.80
CA GLU A 667 -94.60 47.02 123.56
C GLU A 667 -96.10 46.69 123.50
N SER A 668 -96.55 45.66 124.21
CA SER A 668 -97.97 45.32 124.33
C SER A 668 -98.74 46.37 125.15
N ARG A 669 -99.96 46.69 124.72
CA ARG A 669 -100.84 47.66 125.42
C ARG A 669 -101.24 47.20 126.84
N HIS A 670 -101.02 45.93 127.20
CA HIS A 670 -101.31 45.36 128.52
C HIS A 670 -100.01 45.06 129.28
N ARG A 671 -99.32 46.11 129.73
CA ARG A 671 -98.02 46.00 130.43
C ARG A 671 -98.17 45.46 131.85
N LYS A 672 -98.29 44.14 131.99
CA LYS A 672 -98.35 43.42 133.28
C LYS A 672 -97.24 42.38 133.36
N CYS A 673 -96.60 42.23 134.52
CA CYS A 673 -95.54 41.25 134.72
C CYS A 673 -96.09 39.82 134.50
N PRO A 674 -95.46 38.96 133.68
CA PRO A 674 -95.99 37.63 133.40
C PRO A 674 -95.92 36.67 134.60
N VAL A 675 -95.14 36.99 135.64
CA VAL A 675 -95.07 36.17 136.86
C VAL A 675 -96.10 36.59 137.91
N CYS A 676 -96.24 37.90 138.18
CA CYS A 676 -97.13 38.38 139.25
C CYS A 676 -98.27 39.29 138.79
N SER A 677 -98.44 39.51 137.48
CA SER A 677 -99.48 40.33 136.86
C SER A 677 -99.54 41.79 137.28
N MET A 678 -98.54 42.28 138.02
CA MET A 678 -98.45 43.68 138.41
C MET A 678 -98.16 44.57 137.20
N SER A 679 -98.96 45.62 137.02
CA SER A 679 -98.78 46.56 135.91
C SER A 679 -97.54 47.43 136.09
N PHE A 680 -96.73 47.55 135.03
CA PHE A 680 -95.45 48.27 135.06
C PHE A 680 -95.27 49.16 133.83
N GLY A 681 -94.56 50.28 133.99
CA GLY A 681 -94.23 51.21 132.91
C GLY A 681 -92.88 50.93 132.25
N LEU A 682 -92.60 51.60 131.13
CA LEU A 682 -91.30 51.53 130.44
C LEU A 682 -90.11 51.86 131.36
N ASN A 683 -90.27 52.83 132.27
CA ASN A 683 -89.22 53.23 133.22
C ASN A 683 -89.00 52.20 134.35
N ASP A 684 -89.88 51.21 134.48
CA ASP A 684 -89.80 50.17 135.50
C ASP A 684 -89.04 48.93 135.01
N VAL A 685 -88.44 48.93 133.82
CA VAL A 685 -87.58 47.85 133.34
C VAL A 685 -86.13 48.30 133.35
N LYS A 686 -85.27 47.56 134.07
CA LYS A 686 -83.82 47.82 134.16
C LYS A 686 -83.05 46.58 133.71
N PRO A 687 -81.96 46.71 132.92
CA PRO A 687 -81.10 45.58 132.59
C PRO A 687 -80.32 45.09 133.82
N VAL A 688 -80.05 43.78 133.88
CA VAL A 688 -79.26 43.08 134.91
C VAL A 688 -78.25 42.18 134.20
N TYR A 689 -77.00 42.19 134.65
CA TYR A 689 -75.95 41.30 134.15
C TYR A 689 -75.72 40.18 135.18
N ILE A 690 -75.81 38.91 134.75
CA ILE A 690 -75.64 37.69 135.58
C ILE A 690 -74.40 36.92 135.13
#